data_AF-A0A433B8M7-F1
#
_entry.id   AF-A0A433B8M7-F1
#
_cell.length_a   1.000
_cell.length_b   1.000
_cell.length_c   1.000
_cell.angle_alpha   90.00
_cell.angle_beta   90.00
_cell.angle_gamma   90.00
#
_symmetry.space_group_name_H-M   'P 1'
#
loop_
_entity.id
_entity.type
_entity.pdbx_description
1 polymer ?
#
loop_
_entity_poly.entity_id
_entity_poly.type
_entity_poly.pdbx_seq_one_letter_code
_entity_poly.pdbx_strand_id
1 'polypeptide(L)'
;MNRRDRRVALATTRTAPQRVGNPEAMRDYQQAVELLKSGRLAESEAAHRRVLAHIPTHAPSLHHLGLIAYKRQETADAIDYIRQSVAVQPDYHEAWLNLAIILGEMRRSQEAIVACRECLALQPRNSEVHTVLGNLLTVVENESEAMAAYIKSLELKPDQPSVLTRLGVLMLKTGQAEAAAARCRRALDLDPSLEEARVLERRIAASQRPIASLVAEIETESKNDDARAKGLDELAVYLRQERRFDEAIELCRRAVEIKPANADYQFNLALALEGRGLIQEALESYQAGLAIEPNRAEAYIGVGGVLRSLNMQAGAIQAFEHAIKLDPASAHAHYNLAITLKTMDRYDEADSAFQKCLECAPDAFVNRFEYLNLLHFQCDWPGVDEEGRYCLENFRAKSMHIAPFQLISLWATRADQRRAAENYIKPIAVPEQMRFKTYQNRLGVGQRIRLGFLSCDYFEHATAMLFSEVLEKLDRTRFEIFGYCFSPEDGSSMRQRMLKAFEHVRKIGPMTHRDVAAAINADAIDILVDLKGYTKDGRPEILSYRPAPIQVNYLGYPGTMGADFIDYIVADAVVAPMEHQADYSEKIVHLPNTYQPNDRQRKISDEPLTRADCGLPENAFVFCSFNNSYKLNPTMFDVWMHLLRKVPGSVLWLLVPNTTCASNLRREAAARGIDPGRLVFAERTRVEKHLARHRLADLFLDALPCNAHTTTSDALWAGLPVLTCLGETFSGRVAGSLLTAMGLPELVTTDLDAYTALALELARDKEKLGGIRRKLASMRATAPLFDSTRYTRNLEASFVKMVEIMRSGEAPRAFAVVERDGASPPAQMPKPETQGPRAIYDACPLCESRDVSHAQEARITNHPSYNSILPTMLKWCRCGSCAHVFTEGYLTPEGQELIYPAAKAEQKVGKDAENKRNVSAKTVGRVARHMPQGDWLDIGFGNASLLFTAAEWGFSPVGVDANMERVTKLKKFGYEAHHHIEALATEERFSVVSLVDVLDRTPFPAAMLRSVNQRMKRGGALFLSTLNRDTIVWRALEATATNPYWADLEHYHHFTRARLVQLLEAEGFRFAEYDIGERHRSSMDVIALKI
;
A
#
# COMPACT_ATOMS: atom_id res chain seq x y z
N MET A 1 -29.16 -9.26 25.73
CA MET A 1 -30.25 -9.49 26.72
C MET A 1 -31.37 -8.49 26.47
N ASN A 2 -32.62 -8.94 26.40
CA ASN A 2 -33.78 -8.12 26.02
C ASN A 2 -34.24 -7.21 27.19
N ARG A 3 -34.79 -6.03 26.88
CA ARG A 3 -35.37 -5.04 27.82
C ARG A 3 -36.34 -5.64 28.84
N ARG A 4 -36.99 -6.76 28.50
CA ARG A 4 -37.90 -7.53 29.37
C ARG A 4 -37.13 -8.35 30.42
N ASP A 5 -36.00 -8.94 30.06
CA ASP A 5 -35.15 -9.72 30.98
C ASP A 5 -34.45 -8.81 31.99
N ARG A 6 -34.07 -7.58 31.59
CA ARG A 6 -33.58 -6.56 32.53
C ARG A 6 -34.65 -6.13 33.54
N ARG A 7 -35.92 -6.00 33.12
CA ARG A 7 -37.02 -5.68 34.05
C ARG A 7 -37.35 -6.83 35.00
N VAL A 8 -37.16 -8.08 34.58
CA VAL A 8 -37.38 -9.25 35.45
C VAL A 8 -36.21 -9.45 36.43
N ALA A 9 -34.97 -9.16 36.02
CA ALA A 9 -33.82 -9.12 36.92
C ALA A 9 -33.91 -7.95 37.93
N LEU A 10 -34.35 -6.76 37.50
CA LEU A 10 -34.62 -5.61 38.40
C LEU A 10 -35.85 -5.83 39.31
N ALA A 11 -36.75 -6.74 38.96
CA ALA A 11 -37.89 -7.11 39.80
C ALA A 11 -37.55 -8.19 40.85
N THR A 12 -36.40 -8.87 40.73
CA THR A 12 -35.97 -9.95 41.65
C THR A 12 -34.88 -9.53 42.64
N THR A 13 -34.34 -8.32 42.53
CA THR A 13 -33.52 -7.66 43.58
C THR A 13 -34.25 -6.48 44.19
N ARG A 14 -35.45 -6.73 44.70
CA ARG A 14 -36.05 -5.84 45.71
C ARG A 14 -35.55 -6.29 47.08
N THR A 15 -34.28 -6.03 47.36
CA THR A 15 -33.76 -6.09 48.72
C THR A 15 -34.53 -5.06 49.55
N ALA A 16 -35.17 -5.53 50.61
CA ALA A 16 -35.89 -4.72 51.57
C ALA A 16 -35.01 -3.54 52.07
N PRO A 17 -35.59 -2.39 52.43
CA PRO A 17 -34.82 -1.30 53.02
C PRO A 17 -34.15 -1.82 54.31
N GLN A 18 -32.81 -1.90 54.31
CA GLN A 18 -32.06 -2.16 55.54
C GLN A 18 -32.26 -0.99 56.49
N ARG A 19 -33.31 -1.07 57.32
CA ARG A 19 -33.38 -0.38 58.59
C ARG A 19 -33.09 -1.41 59.67
N VAL A 20 -31.87 -1.38 60.21
CA VAL A 20 -31.53 -0.84 61.53
C VAL A 20 -30.01 -0.99 61.65
N GLY A 21 -29.28 0.10 61.38
CA GLY A 21 -27.84 0.14 61.58
C GLY A 21 -27.49 0.01 63.06
N ASN A 22 -26.34 -0.60 63.37
CA ASN A 22 -25.72 -0.48 64.68
C ASN A 22 -25.67 1.02 65.05
N PRO A 23 -26.38 1.47 66.11
CA PRO A 23 -26.43 2.89 66.48
C PRO A 23 -25.06 3.47 66.83
N GLU A 24 -24.12 2.61 67.23
CA GLU A 24 -22.71 2.96 67.42
C GLU A 24 -22.02 3.21 66.08
N ALA A 25 -22.18 2.30 65.11
CA ALA A 25 -21.63 2.47 63.76
C ALA A 25 -22.22 3.70 63.02
N MET A 26 -23.49 4.03 63.23
CA MET A 26 -24.10 5.24 62.66
C MET A 26 -23.58 6.53 63.31
N ARG A 27 -23.32 6.51 64.62
CA ARG A 27 -22.67 7.63 65.33
C ARG A 27 -21.21 7.78 64.87
N ASP A 28 -20.47 6.67 64.78
CA ASP A 28 -19.11 6.66 64.23
C ASP A 28 -19.08 7.17 62.79
N TYR A 29 -20.07 6.80 61.95
CA TYR A 29 -20.16 7.31 60.58
C TYR A 29 -20.44 8.81 60.52
N GLN A 30 -21.39 9.31 61.33
CA GLN A 30 -21.67 10.75 61.42
C GLN A 30 -20.44 11.53 61.91
N GLN A 31 -19.76 11.02 62.93
CA GLN A 31 -18.51 11.58 63.43
C GLN A 31 -17.42 11.55 62.34
N ALA A 32 -17.28 10.45 61.62
CA ALA A 32 -16.30 10.30 60.55
C ALA A 32 -16.51 11.31 59.41
N VAL A 33 -17.77 11.55 59.02
CA VAL A 33 -18.13 12.55 58.00
C VAL A 33 -17.84 13.97 58.50
N GLU A 34 -18.10 14.28 59.77
CA GLU A 34 -17.80 15.61 60.33
C GLU A 34 -16.29 15.86 60.44
N LEU A 35 -15.53 14.83 60.82
CA LEU A 35 -14.07 14.85 60.80
C LEU A 35 -13.54 15.03 59.38
N LEU A 36 -14.17 14.41 58.37
CA LEU A 36 -13.81 14.59 56.97
C LEU A 36 -14.04 16.02 56.49
N LYS A 37 -15.19 16.61 56.85
CA LYS A 37 -15.55 18.01 56.52
C LYS A 37 -14.62 19.02 57.17
N SER A 38 -14.18 18.76 58.40
CA SER A 38 -13.22 19.61 59.12
C SER A 38 -11.75 19.40 58.72
N GLY A 39 -11.47 18.52 57.74
CA GLY A 39 -10.12 18.28 57.22
C GLY A 39 -9.25 17.36 58.10
N ARG A 40 -9.81 16.76 59.16
CA ARG A 40 -9.10 15.85 60.09
C ARG A 40 -9.03 14.43 59.52
N LEU A 41 -8.28 14.27 58.43
CA LEU A 41 -8.27 13.06 57.60
C LEU A 41 -7.92 11.78 58.37
N ALA A 42 -6.88 11.80 59.23
CA ALA A 42 -6.45 10.62 59.98
C ALA A 42 -7.50 10.12 60.98
N GLU A 43 -8.21 11.04 61.62
CA GLU A 43 -9.23 10.72 62.61
C GLU A 43 -10.53 10.27 61.94
N SER A 44 -10.87 10.90 60.80
CA SER A 44 -11.97 10.47 59.94
C SER A 44 -11.76 9.05 59.42
N GLU A 45 -10.54 8.74 58.98
CA GLU A 45 -10.17 7.40 58.52
C GLU A 45 -10.32 6.36 59.63
N ALA A 46 -9.79 6.63 60.82
CA ALA A 46 -9.92 5.75 61.98
C ALA A 46 -11.40 5.51 62.34
N ALA A 47 -12.24 6.55 62.25
CA ALA A 47 -13.67 6.45 62.47
C ALA A 47 -14.37 5.62 61.39
N HIS A 48 -14.07 5.82 60.10
CA HIS A 48 -14.59 4.99 59.01
C HIS A 48 -14.14 3.51 59.12
N ARG A 49 -12.90 3.24 59.56
CA ARG A 49 -12.43 1.87 59.83
C ARG A 49 -13.19 1.21 60.99
N ARG A 50 -13.57 1.96 62.05
CA ARG A 50 -14.46 1.44 63.10
C ARG A 50 -15.84 1.07 62.55
N VAL A 51 -16.40 1.91 61.66
CA VAL A 51 -17.66 1.58 60.97
C VAL A 51 -17.52 0.27 60.19
N LEU A 52 -16.42 0.07 59.46
CA LEU A 52 -16.16 -1.17 58.70
C LEU A 52 -15.86 -2.38 59.59
N ALA A 53 -15.30 -2.20 60.78
CA ALA A 53 -15.12 -3.29 61.74
C ALA A 53 -16.48 -3.85 62.23
N HIS A 54 -17.50 -3.00 62.32
CA HIS A 54 -18.86 -3.41 62.65
C HIS A 54 -19.70 -3.82 61.43
N ILE A 55 -19.48 -3.16 60.29
CA ILE A 55 -20.22 -3.35 59.04
C ILE A 55 -19.22 -3.35 57.87
N PRO A 56 -18.55 -4.48 57.58
CA PRO A 56 -17.53 -4.56 56.52
C PRO A 56 -18.04 -4.16 55.13
N THR A 57 -19.35 -4.26 54.90
CA THR A 57 -20.03 -3.93 53.65
C THR A 57 -20.69 -2.54 53.68
N HIS A 58 -20.22 -1.60 54.49
CA HIS A 58 -20.77 -0.24 54.52
C HIS A 58 -20.20 0.62 53.39
N ALA A 59 -20.89 0.62 52.23
CA ALA A 59 -20.44 1.30 51.02
C ALA A 59 -20.06 2.79 51.22
N PRO A 60 -20.82 3.63 51.95
CA PRO A 60 -20.43 5.02 52.16
C PRO A 60 -19.10 5.21 52.91
N SER A 61 -18.76 4.30 53.84
CA SER A 61 -17.46 4.35 54.52
C SER A 61 -16.31 3.87 53.64
N LEU A 62 -16.52 2.84 52.81
CA LEU A 62 -15.54 2.44 51.78
C LEU A 62 -15.28 3.59 50.80
N HIS A 63 -16.33 4.24 50.30
CA HIS A 63 -16.22 5.42 49.44
C HIS A 63 -15.44 6.56 50.10
N HIS A 64 -15.77 6.95 51.33
CA HIS A 64 -15.05 8.02 52.03
C HIS A 64 -13.60 7.67 52.38
N LEU A 65 -13.29 6.41 52.72
CA LEU A 65 -11.89 5.96 52.84
C LEU A 65 -11.14 6.12 51.54
N GLY A 66 -11.79 5.83 50.41
CA GLY A 66 -11.23 6.09 49.09
C GLY A 66 -10.92 7.57 48.84
N LEU A 67 -11.84 8.47 49.19
CA LEU A 67 -11.59 9.92 49.10
C LEU A 67 -10.48 10.41 50.04
N ILE A 68 -10.38 9.84 51.24
CA ILE A 68 -9.32 10.15 52.20
C ILE A 68 -7.95 9.71 51.67
N ALA A 69 -7.86 8.47 51.17
CA ALA A 69 -6.65 7.93 50.53
C ALA A 69 -6.24 8.80 49.33
N TYR A 70 -7.20 9.17 48.49
CA TYR A 70 -6.95 10.06 47.35
C TYR A 70 -6.42 11.45 47.79
N LYS A 71 -6.99 12.06 48.84
CA LYS A 71 -6.47 13.33 49.41
C LYS A 71 -5.06 13.21 49.98
N ARG A 72 -4.62 12.00 50.35
CA ARG A 72 -3.25 11.70 50.80
C ARG A 72 -2.31 11.31 49.67
N GLN A 73 -2.78 11.34 48.41
CA GLN A 73 -2.05 10.87 47.24
C GLN A 73 -1.78 9.34 47.26
N GLU A 74 -2.52 8.59 48.06
CA GLU A 74 -2.52 7.11 48.10
C GLU A 74 -3.52 6.59 47.04
N THR A 75 -3.22 6.83 45.76
CA THR A 75 -4.19 6.68 44.66
C THR A 75 -4.58 5.23 44.34
N ALA A 76 -3.69 4.27 44.56
CA ALA A 76 -4.00 2.83 44.40
C ALA A 76 -5.06 2.38 45.42
N ASP A 77 -4.82 2.68 46.70
CA ASP A 77 -5.75 2.37 47.79
C ASP A 77 -7.09 3.11 47.60
N ALA A 78 -7.05 4.35 47.10
CA ALA A 78 -8.25 5.11 46.79
C ALA A 78 -9.16 4.39 45.78
N ILE A 79 -8.59 3.92 44.68
CA ILE A 79 -9.32 3.19 43.64
C ILE A 79 -9.87 1.88 44.19
N ASP A 80 -9.08 1.15 44.97
CA ASP A 80 -9.49 -0.14 45.54
C ASP A 80 -10.63 0.01 46.54
N TYR A 81 -10.58 0.99 47.45
CA TYR A 81 -11.68 1.27 48.37
C TYR A 81 -12.98 1.66 47.65
N ILE A 82 -12.89 2.50 46.61
CA ILE A 82 -14.08 2.91 45.86
C ILE A 82 -14.63 1.75 45.00
N ARG A 83 -13.77 0.90 44.45
CA ARG A 83 -14.17 -0.35 43.78
C ARG A 83 -14.90 -1.30 44.71
N GLN A 84 -14.39 -1.46 45.94
CA GLN A 84 -15.09 -2.24 46.97
C GLN A 84 -16.45 -1.63 47.29
N SER A 85 -16.54 -0.30 47.41
CA SER A 85 -17.81 0.40 47.63
C SER A 85 -18.85 0.08 46.54
N VAL A 86 -18.50 0.20 45.26
CA VAL A 86 -19.44 -0.08 44.15
C VAL A 86 -19.69 -1.58 43.93
N ALA A 87 -18.76 -2.45 44.32
CA ALA A 87 -18.98 -3.90 44.29
C ALA A 87 -20.02 -4.33 45.35
N VAL A 88 -19.97 -3.71 46.53
CA VAL A 88 -20.90 -3.97 47.63
C VAL A 88 -22.27 -3.33 47.37
N GLN A 89 -22.28 -2.11 46.83
CA GLN A 89 -23.51 -1.39 46.49
C GLN A 89 -23.41 -0.79 45.07
N PRO A 90 -23.78 -1.57 44.02
CA PRO A 90 -23.67 -1.13 42.63
C PRO A 90 -24.52 0.10 42.25
N ASP A 91 -25.59 0.39 43.00
CA ASP A 91 -26.45 1.56 42.78
C ASP A 91 -25.97 2.85 43.45
N TYR A 92 -24.80 2.84 44.10
CA TYR A 92 -24.24 4.01 44.76
C TYR A 92 -23.52 4.96 43.78
N HIS A 93 -24.29 5.86 43.18
CA HIS A 93 -23.82 6.73 42.08
C HIS A 93 -22.65 7.67 42.44
N GLU A 94 -22.53 8.14 43.68
CA GLU A 94 -21.46 9.07 44.11
C GLU A 94 -20.09 8.38 44.05
N ALA A 95 -20.04 7.11 44.44
CA ALA A 95 -18.83 6.31 44.35
C ALA A 95 -18.41 6.10 42.88
N TRP A 96 -19.36 5.88 41.96
CA TRP A 96 -19.06 5.80 40.52
C TRP A 96 -18.52 7.11 39.93
N LEU A 97 -19.10 8.25 40.29
CA LEU A 97 -18.62 9.56 39.82
C LEU A 97 -17.19 9.85 40.34
N ASN A 98 -16.95 9.65 41.63
CA ASN A 98 -15.62 9.88 42.21
C ASN A 98 -14.60 8.85 41.70
N LEU A 99 -15.00 7.61 41.44
CA LEU A 99 -14.16 6.63 40.74
C LEU A 99 -13.76 7.15 39.36
N ALA A 100 -14.69 7.70 38.58
CA ALA A 100 -14.41 8.24 37.26
C ALA A 100 -13.45 9.44 37.31
N ILE A 101 -13.64 10.35 38.27
CA ILE A 101 -12.76 11.52 38.46
C ILE A 101 -11.34 11.06 38.81
N ILE A 102 -11.19 10.20 39.82
CA ILE A 102 -9.89 9.70 40.27
C ILE A 102 -9.18 8.91 39.17
N LEU A 103 -9.89 8.02 38.47
CA LEU A 103 -9.33 7.29 37.33
C LEU A 103 -8.91 8.23 36.20
N GLY A 104 -9.70 9.28 35.93
CA GLY A 104 -9.40 10.30 34.92
C GLY A 104 -8.12 11.06 35.21
N GLU A 105 -7.92 11.48 36.46
CA GLU A 105 -6.69 12.14 36.89
C GLU A 105 -5.47 11.23 36.86
N MET A 106 -5.66 9.93 37.13
CA MET A 106 -4.63 8.91 36.96
C MET A 106 -4.40 8.51 35.49
N ARG A 107 -4.98 9.26 34.54
CA ARG A 107 -4.89 9.03 33.08
C ARG A 107 -5.37 7.62 32.66
N ARG A 108 -6.23 6.99 33.46
CA ARG A 108 -6.93 5.72 33.17
C ARG A 108 -8.29 6.03 32.54
N SER A 109 -8.24 6.79 31.45
CA SER A 109 -9.40 7.43 30.83
C SER A 109 -10.47 6.43 30.39
N GLN A 110 -10.10 5.22 29.94
CA GLN A 110 -11.08 4.23 29.50
C GLN A 110 -11.91 3.68 30.67
N GLU A 111 -11.26 3.36 31.78
CA GLU A 111 -11.93 2.90 33.00
C GLU A 111 -12.78 4.03 33.60
N ALA A 112 -12.28 5.26 33.54
CA ALA A 112 -13.04 6.45 33.94
C ALA A 112 -14.32 6.63 33.12
N ILE A 113 -14.25 6.47 31.79
CA ILE A 113 -15.42 6.55 30.90
C ILE A 113 -16.44 5.45 31.23
N VAL A 114 -15.98 4.23 31.54
CA VAL A 114 -16.88 3.14 31.98
C VAL A 114 -17.56 3.53 33.29
N ALA A 115 -16.82 4.02 34.28
CA ALA A 115 -17.39 4.48 35.55
C ALA A 115 -18.40 5.64 35.36
N CYS A 116 -18.14 6.60 34.46
CA CYS A 116 -19.11 7.62 34.07
C CYS A 116 -20.39 7.02 33.47
N ARG A 117 -20.26 6.03 32.56
CA ARG A 117 -21.40 5.37 31.91
C ARG A 117 -22.26 4.59 32.91
N GLU A 118 -21.64 3.91 33.88
CA GLU A 118 -22.36 3.26 34.98
C GLU A 118 -23.07 4.29 35.87
N CYS A 119 -22.41 5.39 36.24
CA CYS A 119 -23.05 6.47 36.99
C CYS A 119 -24.26 7.07 36.23
N LEU A 120 -24.14 7.29 34.92
CA LEU A 120 -25.23 7.78 34.06
C LEU A 120 -26.37 6.78 33.88
N ALA A 121 -26.10 5.46 33.96
CA ALA A 121 -27.15 4.46 33.93
C ALA A 121 -28.06 4.55 35.18
N LEU A 122 -27.49 4.96 36.32
CA LEU A 122 -28.20 5.19 37.58
C LEU A 122 -28.84 6.59 37.62
N GLN A 123 -28.12 7.61 37.16
CA GLN A 123 -28.55 9.01 37.15
C GLN A 123 -28.42 9.65 35.75
N PRO A 124 -29.35 9.38 34.83
CA PRO A 124 -29.27 9.91 33.45
C PRO A 124 -29.33 11.45 33.36
N ARG A 125 -29.86 12.12 34.40
CA ARG A 125 -30.04 13.58 34.49
C ARG A 125 -29.00 14.25 35.40
N ASN A 126 -27.78 13.71 35.49
CA ASN A 126 -26.69 14.31 36.23
C ASN A 126 -25.75 15.11 35.31
N SER A 127 -25.81 16.45 35.39
CA SER A 127 -25.01 17.36 34.55
C SER A 127 -23.50 17.24 34.81
N GLU A 128 -23.09 16.97 36.04
CA GLU A 128 -21.69 16.88 36.43
C GLU A 128 -21.04 15.65 35.77
N VAL A 129 -21.71 14.50 35.79
CA VAL A 129 -21.21 13.28 35.15
C VAL A 129 -21.08 13.44 33.64
N HIS A 130 -22.02 14.12 32.97
CA HIS A 130 -21.90 14.45 31.54
C HIS A 130 -20.72 15.39 31.26
N THR A 131 -20.38 16.29 32.19
CA THR A 131 -19.21 17.17 32.07
C THR A 131 -17.91 16.38 32.21
N VAL A 132 -17.81 15.51 33.23
CA VAL A 132 -16.66 14.62 33.41
C VAL A 132 -16.50 13.69 32.21
N LEU A 133 -17.59 13.11 31.70
CA LEU A 133 -17.58 12.28 30.50
C LEU A 133 -17.09 13.07 29.27
N GLY A 134 -17.59 14.30 29.06
CA GLY A 134 -17.11 15.16 27.96
C GLY A 134 -15.61 15.49 28.07
N ASN A 135 -15.12 15.78 29.27
CA ASN A 135 -13.70 16.01 29.52
C ASN A 135 -12.86 14.76 29.19
N LEU A 136 -13.27 13.59 29.69
CA LEU A 136 -12.58 12.32 29.42
C LEU A 136 -12.60 11.95 27.93
N LEU A 137 -13.74 12.15 27.26
CA LEU A 137 -13.89 11.91 25.82
C LEU A 137 -13.03 12.87 24.98
N THR A 138 -12.83 14.10 25.46
CA THR A 138 -11.88 15.05 24.84
C THR A 138 -10.45 14.54 24.97
N VAL A 139 -10.07 13.99 26.14
CA VAL A 139 -8.73 13.42 26.38
C VAL A 139 -8.46 12.20 25.51
N VAL A 140 -9.46 11.37 25.21
CA VAL A 140 -9.33 10.22 24.29
C VAL A 140 -9.66 10.57 22.83
N GLU A 141 -9.71 11.87 22.50
CA GLU A 141 -9.93 12.41 21.14
C GLU A 141 -11.22 11.95 20.45
N ASN A 142 -12.26 11.59 21.22
CA ASN A 142 -13.59 11.28 20.69
C ASN A 142 -14.47 12.54 20.69
N GLU A 143 -14.20 13.44 19.74
CA GLU A 143 -14.83 14.77 19.65
C GLU A 143 -16.35 14.71 19.52
N SER A 144 -16.87 13.71 18.78
CA SER A 144 -18.31 13.55 18.55
C SER A 144 -19.06 13.22 19.84
N GLU A 145 -18.63 12.19 20.57
CA GLU A 145 -19.24 11.85 21.86
C GLU A 145 -18.98 12.94 22.90
N ALA A 146 -17.80 13.58 22.87
CA ALA A 146 -17.47 14.69 23.78
C ALA A 146 -18.43 15.86 23.61
N MET A 147 -18.67 16.30 22.37
CA MET A 147 -19.66 17.34 22.05
C MET A 147 -21.05 16.93 22.53
N ALA A 148 -21.48 15.69 22.27
CA ALA A 148 -22.78 15.20 22.72
C ALA A 148 -22.92 15.22 24.24
N ALA A 149 -21.88 14.82 24.97
CA ALA A 149 -21.84 14.86 26.43
C ALA A 149 -21.90 16.31 26.96
N TYR A 150 -21.13 17.24 26.40
CA TYR A 150 -21.20 18.65 26.79
C TYR A 150 -22.54 19.29 26.46
N ILE A 151 -23.12 19.01 25.29
CA ILE A 151 -24.48 19.45 24.93
C ILE A 151 -25.49 18.93 25.96
N LYS A 152 -25.39 17.65 26.33
CA LYS A 152 -26.29 17.06 27.32
C LYS A 152 -26.13 17.67 28.71
N SER A 153 -24.90 18.00 29.11
CA SER A 153 -24.64 18.75 30.34
C SER A 153 -25.31 20.12 30.30
N LEU A 154 -25.18 20.87 29.19
CA LEU A 154 -25.78 22.20 29.03
C LEU A 154 -27.31 22.17 28.93
N GLU A 155 -27.91 21.11 28.40
CA GLU A 155 -29.38 20.90 28.46
C GLU A 155 -29.89 20.75 29.89
N LEU A 156 -29.10 20.13 30.77
CA LEU A 156 -29.45 19.90 32.17
C LEU A 156 -29.15 21.13 33.04
N LYS A 157 -28.03 21.81 32.78
CA LYS A 157 -27.61 23.04 33.45
C LYS A 157 -27.00 24.02 32.42
N PRO A 158 -27.77 25.02 31.94
CA PRO A 158 -27.33 25.91 30.86
C PRO A 158 -26.19 26.86 31.23
N ASP A 159 -26.13 27.32 32.48
CA ASP A 159 -25.16 28.33 32.92
C ASP A 159 -23.88 27.67 33.46
N GLN A 160 -23.09 27.13 32.53
CA GLN A 160 -21.79 26.51 32.78
C GLN A 160 -20.72 27.10 31.84
N PRO A 161 -20.07 28.21 32.23
CA PRO A 161 -19.11 28.93 31.39
C PRO A 161 -17.98 28.04 30.85
N SER A 162 -17.34 27.23 31.70
CA SER A 162 -16.25 26.33 31.30
C SER A 162 -16.70 25.25 30.30
N VAL A 163 -17.94 24.76 30.41
CA VAL A 163 -18.50 23.75 29.48
C VAL A 163 -18.82 24.38 28.13
N LEU A 164 -19.37 25.61 28.12
CA LEU A 164 -19.60 26.39 26.90
C LEU A 164 -18.29 26.66 26.16
N THR A 165 -17.24 27.03 26.87
CA THR A 165 -15.91 27.24 26.29
C THR A 165 -15.33 25.96 25.70
N ARG A 166 -15.36 24.84 26.44
CA ARG A 166 -14.85 23.53 25.96
C ARG A 166 -15.62 23.03 24.73
N LEU A 167 -16.95 23.18 24.72
CA LEU A 167 -17.76 22.89 23.54
C LEU A 167 -17.42 23.82 22.38
N GLY A 168 -17.20 25.11 22.64
CA GLY A 168 -16.78 26.09 21.65
C GLY A 168 -15.42 25.77 21.02
N VAL A 169 -14.46 25.28 21.80
CA VAL A 169 -13.16 24.79 21.29
C VAL A 169 -13.36 23.62 20.32
N LEU A 170 -14.18 22.62 20.69
CA LEU A 170 -14.48 21.49 19.80
C LEU A 170 -15.24 21.93 18.54
N MET A 171 -16.16 22.88 18.66
CA MET A 171 -16.87 23.46 17.51
C MET A 171 -15.92 24.19 16.57
N LEU A 172 -14.97 24.98 17.08
CA LEU A 172 -13.99 25.65 16.25
C LEU A 172 -13.09 24.64 15.53
N LYS A 173 -12.61 23.61 16.24
CA LYS A 173 -11.78 22.52 15.67
C LYS A 173 -12.51 21.75 14.56
N THR A 174 -13.83 21.61 14.66
CA THR A 174 -14.68 20.96 13.64
C THR A 174 -15.18 21.92 12.55
N GLY A 175 -14.66 23.16 12.50
CA GLY A 175 -14.97 24.15 11.47
C GLY A 175 -16.26 24.96 11.70
N GLN A 176 -16.91 24.82 12.86
CA GLN A 176 -18.15 25.52 13.22
C GLN A 176 -17.86 26.85 13.93
N ALA A 177 -17.14 27.76 13.25
CA ALA A 177 -16.66 29.01 13.85
C ALA A 177 -17.77 29.92 14.40
N GLU A 178 -18.91 30.05 13.71
CA GLU A 178 -20.05 30.85 14.19
C GLU A 178 -20.69 30.26 15.44
N ALA A 179 -20.86 28.93 15.48
CA ALA A 179 -21.40 28.24 16.64
C ALA A 179 -20.43 28.38 17.83
N ALA A 180 -19.13 28.22 17.59
CA ALA A 180 -18.09 28.47 18.59
C ALA A 180 -18.15 29.91 19.12
N ALA A 181 -18.33 30.91 18.25
CA ALA A 181 -18.46 32.32 18.63
C ALA A 181 -19.68 32.56 19.52
N ALA A 182 -20.83 31.94 19.22
CA ALA A 182 -22.02 32.04 20.04
C ALA A 182 -21.82 31.43 21.44
N ARG A 183 -21.15 30.27 21.53
CA ARG A 183 -20.82 29.64 22.84
C ARG A 183 -19.82 30.46 23.62
N CYS A 184 -18.78 30.97 22.96
CA CYS A 184 -17.76 31.82 23.55
C CYS A 184 -18.36 33.11 24.12
N ARG A 185 -19.22 33.79 23.34
CA ARG A 185 -19.93 35.01 23.80
C ARG A 185 -20.78 34.71 25.03
N ARG A 186 -21.58 33.63 25.00
CA ARG A 186 -22.39 33.23 26.15
C ARG A 186 -21.54 32.89 27.38
N ALA A 187 -20.37 32.28 27.21
CA ALA A 187 -19.45 32.01 28.31
C ALA A 187 -18.91 33.30 28.93
N LEU A 188 -18.52 34.28 28.10
CA LEU A 188 -18.04 35.60 28.54
C LEU A 188 -19.16 36.47 29.13
N ASP A 189 -20.41 36.33 28.67
CA ASP A 189 -21.57 37.01 29.28
C ASP A 189 -21.81 36.50 30.71
N LEU A 190 -21.58 35.20 30.96
CA LEU A 190 -21.76 34.58 32.27
C LEU A 190 -20.56 34.83 33.19
N ASP A 191 -19.34 34.77 32.64
CA ASP A 191 -18.10 35.08 33.35
C ASP A 191 -17.14 35.87 32.43
N PRO A 192 -17.18 37.21 32.49
CA PRO A 192 -16.29 38.06 31.70
C PRO A 192 -14.81 37.88 32.02
N SER A 193 -14.47 37.28 33.17
CA SER A 193 -13.10 37.05 33.63
C SER A 193 -12.54 35.67 33.23
N LEU A 194 -13.35 34.83 32.57
CA LEU A 194 -12.96 33.48 32.20
C LEU A 194 -11.87 33.50 31.11
N GLU A 195 -10.64 33.23 31.53
CA GLU A 195 -9.46 33.31 30.66
C GLU A 195 -9.55 32.33 29.47
N GLU A 196 -9.98 31.09 29.71
CA GLU A 196 -10.15 30.07 28.65
C GLU A 196 -11.10 30.56 27.54
N ALA A 197 -12.13 31.33 27.88
CA ALA A 197 -13.09 31.88 26.91
C ALA A 197 -12.49 33.04 26.11
N ARG A 198 -11.68 33.90 26.74
CA ARG A 198 -10.96 34.98 26.02
C ARG A 198 -9.93 34.43 25.04
N VAL A 199 -9.23 33.36 25.42
CA VAL A 199 -8.33 32.63 24.51
C VAL A 199 -9.12 32.08 23.33
N LEU A 200 -10.28 31.45 23.56
CA LEU A 200 -11.15 30.96 22.49
C LEU A 200 -11.64 32.09 21.57
N GLU A 201 -12.02 33.25 22.11
CA GLU A 201 -12.44 34.42 21.33
C GLU A 201 -11.34 34.89 20.36
N ARG A 202 -10.08 35.00 20.85
CA ARG A 202 -8.93 35.33 20.01
C ARG A 202 -8.68 34.30 18.91
N ARG A 203 -8.82 33.01 19.21
CA ARG A 203 -8.70 31.93 18.20
C ARG A 203 -9.78 32.04 17.12
N ILE A 204 -11.02 32.30 17.52
CA ILE A 204 -12.14 32.51 16.59
C ILE A 204 -11.84 33.72 15.70
N ALA A 205 -11.41 34.85 16.28
CA ALA A 205 -11.07 36.05 15.52
C ALA A 205 -9.92 35.78 14.52
N ALA A 206 -8.88 35.05 14.94
CA ALA A 206 -7.74 34.67 14.10
C ALA A 206 -8.09 33.67 12.99
N SER A 207 -9.18 32.91 13.13
CA SER A 207 -9.73 32.07 12.06
C SER A 207 -10.52 32.85 11.01
N GLN A 208 -11.00 34.06 11.34
CA GLN A 208 -11.92 34.85 10.50
C GLN A 208 -11.30 36.14 9.92
N ARG A 209 -10.27 36.69 10.57
CA ARG A 209 -9.70 38.01 10.24
C ARG A 209 -8.22 37.89 9.87
N PRO A 210 -7.70 38.81 9.03
CA PRO A 210 -6.26 38.88 8.77
C PRO A 210 -5.47 39.09 10.06
N ILE A 211 -4.39 38.32 10.23
CA ILE A 211 -3.54 38.35 11.44
C ILE A 211 -2.96 39.75 11.69
N ALA A 212 -2.55 40.45 10.64
CA ALA A 212 -2.04 41.82 10.74
C ALA A 212 -3.05 42.78 11.41
N SER A 213 -4.36 42.60 11.17
CA SER A 213 -5.39 43.41 11.82
C SER A 213 -5.50 43.12 13.31
N LEU A 214 -5.37 41.85 13.71
CA LEU A 214 -5.44 41.44 15.12
C LEU A 214 -4.21 41.90 15.89
N VAL A 215 -3.03 41.84 15.25
CA VAL A 215 -1.79 42.38 15.81
C VAL A 215 -1.93 43.89 16.03
N ALA A 216 -2.45 44.64 15.06
CA ALA A 216 -2.67 46.08 15.20
C ALA A 216 -3.64 46.40 16.35
N GLU A 217 -4.73 45.64 16.49
CA GLU A 217 -5.70 45.77 17.58
C GLU A 217 -5.05 45.53 18.94
N ILE A 218 -4.28 44.45 19.10
CA ILE A 218 -3.51 44.16 20.32
C ILE A 218 -2.56 45.32 20.65
N GLU A 219 -1.85 45.85 19.66
CA GLU A 219 -0.93 46.99 19.85
C GLU A 219 -1.67 48.27 20.30
N THR A 220 -2.87 48.53 19.77
CA THR A 220 -3.63 49.76 20.09
C THR A 220 -4.45 49.67 21.37
N GLU A 221 -5.00 48.50 21.71
CA GLU A 221 -5.97 48.33 22.79
C GLU A 221 -5.34 47.84 24.10
N SER A 222 -4.10 47.35 24.05
CA SER A 222 -3.40 46.87 25.24
C SER A 222 -3.12 48.00 26.23
N LYS A 223 -3.63 47.86 27.45
CA LYS A 223 -3.52 48.86 28.53
C LYS A 223 -2.10 49.04 29.06
N ASN A 224 -1.24 48.04 28.88
CA ASN A 224 0.16 48.04 29.30
C ASN A 224 0.96 47.00 28.49
N ASP A 225 2.28 47.01 28.66
CA ASP A 225 3.20 46.11 27.97
C ASP A 225 2.98 44.63 28.33
N ASP A 226 2.50 44.34 29.54
CA ASP A 226 2.20 42.98 29.99
C ASP A 226 1.01 42.36 29.24
N ALA A 227 -0.09 43.12 29.12
CA ALA A 227 -1.26 42.75 28.34
C ALA A 227 -0.93 42.62 26.85
N ARG A 228 -0.02 43.47 26.35
CA ARG A 228 0.44 43.42 24.96
C ARG A 228 1.25 42.16 24.66
N ALA A 229 2.27 41.89 25.46
CA ALA A 229 3.10 40.70 25.31
C ALA A 229 2.26 39.42 25.41
N LYS A 230 1.32 39.38 26.38
CA LYS A 230 0.41 38.25 26.54
C LYS A 230 -0.49 38.04 25.32
N GLY A 231 -1.09 39.11 24.79
CA GLY A 231 -1.94 39.02 23.60
C GLY A 231 -1.20 38.53 22.35
N LEU A 232 0.05 38.98 22.16
CA LEU A 232 0.91 38.54 21.07
C LEU A 232 1.30 37.06 21.21
N ASP A 233 1.70 36.62 22.41
CA ASP A 233 2.08 35.23 22.70
C ASP A 233 0.91 34.26 22.50
N GLU A 234 -0.29 34.58 22.99
CA GLU A 234 -1.47 33.73 22.81
C GLU A 234 -1.88 33.60 21.33
N LEU A 235 -1.74 34.68 20.55
CA LEU A 235 -1.93 34.63 19.11
C LEU A 235 -0.85 33.78 18.43
N ALA A 236 0.40 33.89 18.89
CA ALA A 236 1.50 33.05 18.41
C ALA A 236 1.26 31.56 18.68
N VAL A 237 0.78 31.21 19.87
CA VAL A 237 0.41 29.82 20.23
C VAL A 237 -0.68 29.28 19.30
N TYR A 238 -1.69 30.09 18.97
CA TYR A 238 -2.71 29.71 17.98
C TYR A 238 -2.10 29.50 16.60
N LEU A 239 -1.29 30.45 16.10
CA LEU A 239 -0.64 30.34 14.80
C LEU A 239 0.27 29.11 14.71
N ARG A 240 0.97 28.76 15.80
CA ARG A 240 1.77 27.54 15.90
C ARG A 240 0.89 26.28 15.80
N GLN A 241 -0.26 26.25 16.47
CA GLN A 241 -1.23 25.16 16.37
C GLN A 241 -1.77 25.01 14.94
N GLU A 242 -1.96 26.12 14.23
CA GLU A 242 -2.33 26.17 12.81
C GLU A 242 -1.13 25.96 11.85
N ARG A 243 0.06 25.60 12.37
CA ARG A 243 1.31 25.39 11.63
C ARG A 243 1.82 26.60 10.83
N ARG A 244 1.37 27.82 11.18
CA ARG A 244 1.84 29.09 10.63
C ARG A 244 3.08 29.56 11.39
N PHE A 245 4.13 28.74 11.36
CA PHE A 245 5.29 28.90 12.24
C PHE A 245 6.06 30.21 12.04
N ASP A 246 6.21 30.69 10.80
CA ASP A 246 6.94 31.94 10.54
C ASP A 246 6.27 33.15 11.24
N GLU A 247 4.94 33.25 11.14
CA GLU A 247 4.16 34.29 11.81
C GLU A 247 4.16 34.08 13.33
N ALA A 248 4.06 32.83 13.80
CA ALA A 248 4.16 32.53 15.23
C ALA A 248 5.53 32.94 15.81
N ILE A 249 6.64 32.67 15.12
CA ILE A 249 8.00 33.04 15.54
C ILE A 249 8.12 34.56 15.64
N GLU A 250 7.60 35.31 14.66
CA GLU A 250 7.62 36.77 14.70
C GLU A 250 6.90 37.32 15.94
N LEU A 251 5.70 36.82 16.23
CA LEU A 251 4.91 37.26 17.38
C LEU A 251 5.54 36.82 18.71
N CYS A 252 6.07 35.60 18.79
CA CYS A 252 6.81 35.13 19.96
C CYS A 252 8.04 36.00 20.25
N ARG A 253 8.83 36.35 19.22
CA ARG A 253 10.01 37.23 19.37
C ARG A 253 9.61 38.59 19.93
N ARG A 254 8.51 39.19 19.43
CA ARG A 254 7.98 40.45 19.96
C ARG A 254 7.52 40.34 21.41
N ALA A 255 6.83 39.26 21.78
CA ALA A 255 6.42 39.03 23.17
C ALA A 255 7.63 38.90 24.11
N VAL A 256 8.68 38.21 23.66
CA VAL A 256 9.97 38.09 24.37
C VAL A 256 10.70 39.43 24.47
N GLU A 257 10.73 40.24 23.42
CA GLU A 257 11.33 41.58 23.43
C GLU A 257 10.66 42.52 24.44
N ILE A 258 9.32 42.49 24.51
CA ILE A 258 8.56 43.29 25.47
C ILE A 258 8.79 42.81 26.91
N LYS A 259 8.88 41.50 27.13
CA LYS A 259 9.04 40.90 28.46
C LYS A 259 10.06 39.76 28.46
N PRO A 260 11.37 40.07 28.50
CA PRO A 260 12.43 39.07 28.35
C PRO A 260 12.56 38.13 29.56
N ALA A 261 12.07 38.53 30.74
CA ALA A 261 12.11 37.75 31.98
C ALA A 261 10.88 36.84 32.18
N ASN A 262 10.18 36.47 31.10
CA ASN A 262 9.08 35.52 31.15
C ASN A 262 9.48 34.19 30.47
N ALA A 263 9.57 33.12 31.26
CA ALA A 263 9.97 31.80 30.79
C ALA A 263 8.98 31.21 29.77
N ASP A 264 7.68 31.41 29.97
CA ASP A 264 6.64 30.87 29.08
C ASP A 264 6.77 31.38 27.65
N TYR A 265 7.11 32.66 27.47
CA TYR A 265 7.30 33.27 26.15
C TYR A 265 8.53 32.70 25.44
N GLN A 266 9.61 32.42 26.19
CA GLN A 266 10.80 31.75 25.65
C GLN A 266 10.49 30.31 25.24
N PHE A 267 9.71 29.57 26.04
CA PHE A 267 9.30 28.20 25.71
C PHE A 267 8.35 28.16 24.51
N ASN A 268 7.40 29.10 24.41
CA ASN A 268 6.52 29.20 23.24
C ASN A 268 7.27 29.57 21.96
N LEU A 269 8.29 30.45 22.06
CA LEU A 269 9.22 30.72 20.97
C LEU A 269 9.99 29.44 20.58
N ALA A 270 10.53 28.71 21.56
CA ALA A 270 11.26 27.46 21.32
C ALA A 270 10.38 26.43 20.59
N LEU A 271 9.13 26.24 21.02
CA LEU A 271 8.17 25.34 20.38
C LEU A 271 7.81 25.77 18.94
N ALA A 272 7.74 27.09 18.67
CA ALA A 272 7.47 27.61 17.33
C ALA A 272 8.69 27.40 16.39
N LEU A 273 9.89 27.64 16.90
CA LEU A 273 11.16 27.39 16.20
C LEU A 273 11.37 25.89 15.92
N GLU A 274 11.10 25.04 16.90
CA GLU A 274 11.15 23.58 16.76
C GLU A 274 10.16 23.11 15.68
N GLY A 275 8.90 23.58 15.73
CA GLY A 275 7.90 23.27 14.71
C GLY A 275 8.27 23.73 13.30
N ARG A 276 9.07 24.80 13.19
CA ARG A 276 9.64 25.29 11.92
C ARG A 276 10.86 24.49 11.45
N GLY A 277 11.51 23.75 12.35
CA GLY A 277 12.78 23.06 12.10
C GLY A 277 14.02 23.92 12.33
N LEU A 278 13.90 25.07 12.99
CA LEU A 278 15.04 25.91 13.40
C LEU A 278 15.61 25.40 14.73
N ILE A 279 16.15 24.18 14.68
CA ILE A 279 16.50 23.36 15.85
C ILE A 279 17.53 24.06 16.78
N GLN A 280 18.49 24.78 16.22
CA GLN A 280 19.52 25.48 17.01
C GLN A 280 18.94 26.68 17.78
N GLU A 281 18.14 27.53 17.11
CA GLU A 281 17.47 28.66 17.77
C GLU A 281 16.45 28.19 18.82
N ALA A 282 15.80 27.04 18.57
CA ALA A 282 14.91 26.42 19.55
C ALA A 282 15.67 26.02 20.82
N LEU A 283 16.87 25.45 20.70
CA LEU A 283 17.71 25.10 21.85
C LEU A 283 18.07 26.34 22.68
N GLU A 284 18.48 27.42 22.01
CA GLU A 284 18.84 28.69 22.65
C GLU A 284 17.64 29.29 23.41
N SER A 285 16.45 29.23 22.81
CA SER A 285 15.21 29.71 23.45
C SER A 285 14.81 28.86 24.66
N TYR A 286 14.93 27.52 24.57
CA TYR A 286 14.72 26.64 25.73
C TYR A 286 15.72 26.94 26.86
N GLN A 287 17.00 27.16 26.54
CA GLN A 287 18.03 27.51 27.52
C GLN A 287 17.75 28.87 28.19
N ALA A 288 17.30 29.86 27.42
CA ALA A 288 16.91 31.17 27.94
C ALA A 288 15.72 31.06 28.91
N GLY A 289 14.70 30.27 28.58
CA GLY A 289 13.56 30.01 29.47
C GLY A 289 13.98 29.26 30.74
N LEU A 290 14.82 28.23 30.64
CA LEU A 290 15.32 27.46 31.78
C LEU A 290 16.27 28.27 32.68
N ALA A 291 16.94 29.30 32.16
CA ALA A 291 17.70 30.23 32.97
C ALA A 291 16.81 31.09 33.89
N ILE A 292 15.53 31.29 33.50
CA ILE A 292 14.53 32.01 34.28
C ILE A 292 13.79 31.06 35.23
N GLU A 293 13.36 29.90 34.72
CA GLU A 293 12.64 28.85 35.48
C GLU A 293 13.37 27.49 35.37
N PRO A 294 14.33 27.20 36.27
CA PRO A 294 15.17 26.00 36.17
C PRO A 294 14.45 24.67 36.44
N ASN A 295 13.27 24.69 37.07
CA ASN A 295 12.57 23.48 37.51
C ASN A 295 11.38 23.13 36.61
N ARG A 296 11.53 23.30 35.29
CA ARG A 296 10.46 23.06 34.32
C ARG A 296 10.65 21.73 33.56
N ALA A 297 9.98 20.68 34.01
CA ALA A 297 10.08 19.34 33.40
C ALA A 297 9.78 19.34 31.88
N GLU A 298 8.72 20.04 31.47
CA GLU A 298 8.29 20.17 30.06
C GLU A 298 9.38 20.76 29.16
N ALA A 299 10.11 21.76 29.65
CA ALA A 299 11.20 22.39 28.92
C ALA A 299 12.40 21.46 28.76
N TYR A 300 12.74 20.65 29.77
CA TYR A 300 13.77 19.62 29.64
C TYR A 300 13.40 18.51 28.66
N ILE A 301 12.11 18.16 28.55
CA ILE A 301 11.66 17.25 27.50
C ILE A 301 11.86 17.88 26.12
N GLY A 302 11.52 19.18 25.95
CA GLY A 302 11.79 19.94 24.73
C GLY A 302 13.28 19.98 24.37
N VAL A 303 14.15 20.32 25.33
CA VAL A 303 15.62 20.28 25.17
C VAL A 303 16.09 18.90 24.75
N GLY A 304 15.60 17.84 25.39
CA GLY A 304 15.95 16.47 25.02
C GLY A 304 15.56 16.12 23.58
N GLY A 305 14.37 16.55 23.13
CA GLY A 305 13.90 16.35 21.76
C GLY A 305 14.77 17.08 20.72
N VAL A 306 15.12 18.33 21.01
CA VAL A 306 16.02 19.16 20.20
C VAL A 306 17.43 18.56 20.13
N LEU A 307 18.01 18.16 21.26
CA LEU A 307 19.32 17.51 21.32
C LEU A 307 19.34 16.17 20.56
N ARG A 308 18.27 15.37 20.66
CA ARG A 308 18.12 14.15 19.87
C ARG A 308 18.12 14.45 18.38
N SER A 309 17.44 15.52 17.95
CA SER A 309 17.39 15.96 16.55
C SER A 309 18.75 16.46 16.04
N LEU A 310 19.59 17.01 16.93
CA LEU A 310 20.99 17.36 16.67
C LEU A 310 21.94 16.15 16.76
N ASN A 311 21.42 14.94 16.94
CA ASN A 311 22.18 13.71 17.17
C ASN A 311 23.09 13.75 18.43
N MET A 312 22.80 14.63 19.38
CA MET A 312 23.48 14.75 20.68
C MET A 312 22.84 13.84 21.72
N GLN A 313 22.88 12.52 21.47
CA GLN A 313 22.09 11.51 22.20
C GLN A 313 22.36 11.49 23.72
N ALA A 314 23.63 11.64 24.14
CA ALA A 314 23.99 11.65 25.56
C ALA A 314 23.37 12.85 26.31
N GLY A 315 23.37 14.04 25.69
CA GLY A 315 22.73 15.22 26.25
C GLY A 315 21.21 15.08 26.28
N ALA A 316 20.62 14.45 25.25
CA ALA A 316 19.18 14.16 25.23
C ALA A 316 18.76 13.25 26.39
N ILE A 317 19.51 12.18 26.67
CA ILE A 317 19.28 11.30 27.82
C ILE A 317 19.32 12.09 29.13
N GLN A 318 20.37 12.91 29.34
CA GLN A 318 20.49 13.71 30.56
C GLN A 318 19.31 14.67 30.75
N ALA A 319 18.83 15.29 29.66
CA ALA A 319 17.66 16.17 29.71
C ALA A 319 16.39 15.39 30.08
N PHE A 320 16.14 14.22 29.48
CA PHE A 320 14.97 13.40 29.82
C PHE A 320 15.05 12.84 31.25
N GLU A 321 16.21 12.39 31.70
CA GLU A 321 16.42 11.96 33.10
C GLU A 321 16.17 13.11 34.08
N HIS A 322 16.57 14.35 33.72
CA HIS A 322 16.28 15.52 34.54
C HIS A 322 14.78 15.84 34.57
N ALA A 323 14.09 15.75 33.42
CA ALA A 323 12.64 15.88 33.36
C ALA A 323 11.93 14.83 34.25
N ILE A 324 12.39 13.58 34.24
CA ILE A 324 11.86 12.50 35.08
C ILE A 324 12.14 12.74 36.57
N LYS A 325 13.27 13.37 36.93
CA LYS A 325 13.54 13.76 38.33
C LYS A 325 12.56 14.82 38.82
N LEU A 326 12.18 15.76 37.95
CA LEU A 326 11.22 16.81 38.27
C LEU A 326 9.77 16.29 38.26
N ASP A 327 9.43 15.40 37.33
CA ASP A 327 8.13 14.73 37.22
C ASP A 327 8.29 13.23 36.93
N PRO A 328 8.34 12.38 37.98
CA PRO A 328 8.50 10.94 37.83
C PRO A 328 7.34 10.24 37.09
N ALA A 329 6.15 10.86 37.08
CA ALA A 329 4.95 10.32 36.43
C ALA A 329 4.82 10.75 34.96
N SER A 330 5.82 11.45 34.41
CA SER A 330 5.81 11.92 33.03
C SER A 330 6.01 10.78 32.02
N ALA A 331 4.91 10.19 31.55
CA ALA A 331 4.95 9.18 30.48
C ALA A 331 5.67 9.69 29.21
N HIS A 332 5.54 10.99 28.90
CA HIS A 332 6.19 11.60 27.74
C HIS A 332 7.72 11.66 27.88
N ALA A 333 8.24 11.91 29.10
CA ALA A 333 9.68 11.89 29.35
C ALA A 333 10.24 10.46 29.29
N HIS A 334 9.57 9.49 29.92
CA HIS A 334 9.93 8.07 29.87
C HIS A 334 9.93 7.53 28.43
N TYR A 335 8.89 7.84 27.65
CA TYR A 335 8.82 7.48 26.23
C TYR A 335 9.98 8.05 25.43
N ASN A 336 10.26 9.34 25.56
CA ASN A 336 11.35 9.96 24.79
C ASN A 336 12.73 9.44 25.21
N LEU A 337 12.94 9.15 26.50
CA LEU A 337 14.12 8.46 26.99
C LEU A 337 14.24 7.06 26.35
N ALA A 338 13.16 6.28 26.34
CA ALA A 338 13.13 4.94 25.77
C ALA A 338 13.49 4.94 24.27
N ILE A 339 12.93 5.88 23.50
CA ILE A 339 13.26 6.04 22.08
C ILE A 339 14.74 6.40 21.88
N THR A 340 15.28 7.33 22.67
CA THR A 340 16.69 7.71 22.57
C THR A 340 17.62 6.54 22.93
N LEU A 341 17.31 5.78 23.98
CA LEU A 341 18.05 4.59 24.38
C LEU A 341 17.98 3.51 23.30
N LYS A 342 16.81 3.29 22.70
CA LYS A 342 16.61 2.40 21.54
C LYS A 342 17.47 2.82 20.36
N THR A 343 17.59 4.12 20.05
CA THR A 343 18.47 4.58 18.95
C THR A 343 19.96 4.46 19.25
N MET A 344 20.33 4.34 20.54
CA MET A 344 21.70 4.07 20.99
C MET A 344 21.98 2.58 21.20
N ASP A 345 21.08 1.68 20.79
CA ASP A 345 21.18 0.23 21.00
C ASP A 345 21.22 -0.18 22.50
N ARG A 346 20.80 0.69 23.42
CA ARG A 346 20.69 0.43 24.87
C ARG A 346 19.33 -0.17 25.22
N TYR A 347 19.08 -1.37 24.71
CA TYR A 347 17.74 -1.94 24.64
C TYR A 347 17.13 -2.33 25.99
N ASP A 348 17.91 -2.83 26.95
CA ASP A 348 17.40 -3.21 28.28
C ASP A 348 16.91 -1.98 29.07
N GLU A 349 17.62 -0.86 28.93
CA GLU A 349 17.23 0.41 29.53
C GLU A 349 16.03 1.03 28.79
N ALA A 350 15.98 0.87 27.46
CA ALA A 350 14.82 1.27 26.68
C ALA A 350 13.56 0.48 27.07
N ASP A 351 13.67 -0.83 27.29
CA ASP A 351 12.59 -1.69 27.79
C ASP A 351 12.07 -1.20 29.13
N SER A 352 12.98 -0.97 30.09
CA SER A 352 12.63 -0.42 31.40
C SER A 352 11.90 0.93 31.30
N ALA A 353 12.38 1.83 30.45
CA ALA A 353 11.76 3.14 30.25
C ALA A 353 10.40 3.04 29.53
N PHE A 354 10.21 2.12 28.58
CA PHE A 354 8.91 1.86 27.98
C PHE A 354 7.92 1.30 28.99
N GLN A 355 8.33 0.35 29.83
CA GLN A 355 7.48 -0.17 30.91
C GLN A 355 7.04 0.96 31.85
N LYS A 356 7.96 1.83 32.29
CA LYS A 356 7.60 3.02 33.08
C LYS A 356 6.66 3.97 32.36
N CYS A 357 6.85 4.19 31.06
CA CYS A 357 5.91 4.97 30.26
C CYS A 357 4.49 4.36 30.31
N LEU A 358 4.36 3.05 30.16
CA LEU A 358 3.06 2.37 30.15
C LEU A 358 2.45 2.21 31.55
N GLU A 359 3.26 2.13 32.61
CA GLU A 359 2.79 2.26 33.99
C GLU A 359 2.19 3.64 34.25
N CYS A 360 2.85 4.71 33.79
CA CYS A 360 2.40 6.09 33.97
C CYS A 360 1.18 6.45 33.09
N ALA A 361 1.06 5.84 31.91
CA ALA A 361 -0.05 6.05 31.00
C ALA A 361 -0.50 4.73 30.33
N PRO A 362 -1.32 3.90 31.02
CA PRO A 362 -1.74 2.60 30.51
C PRO A 362 -2.53 2.67 29.20
N ASP A 363 -3.24 3.77 28.95
CA ASP A 363 -4.05 3.98 27.74
C ASP A 363 -3.24 4.62 26.57
N ALA A 364 -1.92 4.78 26.69
CA ALA A 364 -1.07 5.36 25.64
C ALA A 364 -0.77 4.36 24.51
N PHE A 365 -1.78 4.01 23.70
CA PHE A 365 -1.69 2.99 22.66
C PHE A 365 -0.58 3.25 21.62
N VAL A 366 -0.35 4.51 21.21
CA VAL A 366 0.75 4.84 20.28
C VAL A 366 2.11 4.39 20.85
N ASN A 367 2.31 4.59 22.15
CA ASN A 367 3.54 4.19 22.84
C ASN A 367 3.60 2.67 23.01
N ARG A 368 2.46 1.99 23.19
CA ARG A 368 2.38 0.52 23.20
C ARG A 368 2.80 -0.08 21.86
N PHE A 369 2.38 0.50 20.73
CA PHE A 369 2.85 0.06 19.41
C PHE A 369 4.38 0.23 19.25
N GLU A 370 4.96 1.33 19.70
CA GLU A 370 6.43 1.50 19.69
C GLU A 370 7.15 0.47 20.58
N TYR A 371 6.58 0.17 21.75
CA TYR A 371 7.12 -0.84 22.65
C TYR A 371 7.07 -2.24 22.04
N LEU A 372 5.92 -2.62 21.44
CA LEU A 372 5.79 -3.87 20.69
C LEU A 372 6.85 -3.98 19.58
N ASN A 373 7.16 -2.88 18.88
CA ASN A 373 8.23 -2.89 17.87
C ASN A 373 9.61 -3.18 18.48
N LEU A 374 9.91 -2.64 19.68
CA LEU A 374 11.14 -2.98 20.40
C LEU A 374 11.17 -4.47 20.77
N LEU A 375 10.07 -5.01 21.31
CA LEU A 375 9.97 -6.42 21.71
C LEU A 375 10.14 -7.37 20.51
N HIS A 376 9.47 -7.09 19.39
CA HIS A 376 9.69 -7.83 18.13
C HIS A 376 11.14 -7.74 17.66
N PHE A 377 11.76 -6.56 17.72
CA PHE A 377 13.15 -6.36 17.32
C PHE A 377 14.14 -7.14 18.21
N GLN A 378 13.87 -7.25 19.50
CA GLN A 378 14.67 -8.06 20.45
C GLN A 378 14.28 -9.54 20.47
N CYS A 379 13.23 -9.92 19.74
CA CYS A 379 12.60 -11.23 19.84
C CYS A 379 12.25 -11.63 21.29
N ASP A 380 11.85 -10.64 22.10
CA ASP A 380 11.34 -10.89 23.44
C ASP A 380 9.82 -11.01 23.38
N TRP A 381 9.34 -12.25 23.30
CA TRP A 381 7.96 -12.55 22.90
C TRP A 381 6.92 -12.85 23.99
N PRO A 382 7.23 -13.04 25.29
CA PRO A 382 6.18 -13.27 26.28
C PRO A 382 5.07 -12.21 26.23
N GLY A 383 3.84 -12.62 25.89
CA GLY A 383 2.65 -11.75 25.83
C GLY A 383 2.53 -10.83 24.60
N VAL A 384 3.48 -10.88 23.66
CA VAL A 384 3.53 -9.93 22.52
C VAL A 384 2.37 -10.10 21.55
N ASP A 385 1.97 -11.34 21.24
CA ASP A 385 0.86 -11.60 20.31
C ASP A 385 -0.50 -11.19 20.91
N GLU A 386 -0.71 -11.42 22.22
CA GLU A 386 -1.90 -10.94 22.93
C GLU A 386 -1.96 -9.41 22.98
N GLU A 387 -0.85 -8.77 23.33
CA GLU A 387 -0.76 -7.31 23.41
C GLU A 387 -0.92 -6.66 22.01
N GLY A 388 -0.35 -7.26 20.97
CA GLY A 388 -0.54 -6.84 19.59
C GLY A 388 -1.99 -6.92 19.14
N ARG A 389 -2.70 -8.00 19.49
CA ARG A 389 -4.13 -8.16 19.21
C ARG A 389 -4.96 -7.11 19.96
N TYR A 390 -4.68 -6.91 21.24
CA TYR A 390 -5.33 -5.89 22.07
C TYR A 390 -5.14 -4.47 21.51
N CYS A 391 -3.92 -4.15 21.07
CA CYS A 391 -3.61 -2.87 20.43
C CYS A 391 -4.36 -2.69 19.10
N LEU A 392 -4.43 -3.72 18.25
CA LEU A 392 -5.16 -3.68 16.98
C LEU A 392 -6.68 -3.57 17.16
N GLU A 393 -7.26 -4.24 18.15
CA GLU A 393 -8.69 -4.12 18.47
C GLU A 393 -9.05 -2.70 18.93
N ASN A 394 -8.24 -2.11 19.82
CA ASN A 394 -8.42 -0.73 20.27
C ASN A 394 -8.16 0.26 19.15
N PHE A 395 -7.16 0.01 18.31
CA PHE A 395 -6.95 0.77 17.09
C PHE A 395 -8.25 0.74 16.29
N ARG A 396 -8.78 -0.41 15.86
CA ARG A 396 -10.04 -0.48 15.08
C ARG A 396 -11.21 0.29 15.69
N ALA A 397 -11.30 0.35 17.01
CA ALA A 397 -12.35 1.11 17.72
C ALA A 397 -12.13 2.63 17.81
N LYS A 398 -10.89 3.13 17.69
CA LYS A 398 -10.54 4.55 17.94
C LYS A 398 -9.69 5.13 16.81
N SER A 399 -9.83 6.43 16.55
CA SER A 399 -8.87 7.12 15.69
C SER A 399 -7.55 7.26 16.45
N MET A 400 -6.44 6.78 15.87
CA MET A 400 -5.11 6.90 16.46
C MET A 400 -4.09 7.23 15.37
N HIS A 401 -3.09 8.03 15.73
CA HIS A 401 -1.97 8.39 14.87
C HIS A 401 -0.79 7.45 15.15
N ILE A 402 -0.67 6.39 14.35
CA ILE A 402 0.36 5.36 14.48
C ILE A 402 1.19 5.38 13.20
N ALA A 403 2.52 5.29 13.32
CA ALA A 403 3.38 5.25 12.15
C ALA A 403 3.09 3.97 11.34
N PRO A 404 2.74 4.05 10.04
CA PRO A 404 2.23 2.89 9.30
C PRO A 404 3.20 1.69 9.26
N PHE A 405 4.52 1.95 9.27
CA PHE A 405 5.54 0.91 9.32
C PHE A 405 5.46 0.04 10.58
N GLN A 406 4.92 0.54 11.69
CA GLN A 406 4.77 -0.22 12.93
C GLN A 406 3.79 -1.39 12.81
N LEU A 407 2.88 -1.35 11.83
CA LEU A 407 1.88 -2.39 11.63
C LEU A 407 2.39 -3.54 10.75
N ILE A 408 3.52 -3.38 10.05
CA ILE A 408 3.97 -4.41 9.08
C ILE A 408 4.42 -5.70 9.77
N SER A 409 4.89 -5.61 11.02
CA SER A 409 5.32 -6.75 11.84
C SER A 409 4.17 -7.42 12.57
N LEU A 410 3.00 -6.79 12.63
CA LEU A 410 1.84 -7.27 13.36
C LEU A 410 0.87 -7.99 12.41
N TRP A 411 -0.01 -8.81 12.98
CA TRP A 411 -1.13 -9.46 12.28
C TRP A 411 -2.25 -8.44 11.95
N ALA A 412 -1.86 -7.31 11.36
CA ALA A 412 -2.74 -6.25 10.88
C ALA A 412 -3.29 -6.60 9.49
N THR A 413 -4.55 -6.25 9.26
CA THR A 413 -5.22 -6.42 7.97
C THR A 413 -4.80 -5.34 6.97
N ARG A 414 -5.12 -5.51 5.69
CA ARG A 414 -4.93 -4.43 4.68
C ARG A 414 -5.71 -3.18 5.05
N ALA A 415 -6.93 -3.34 5.57
CA ALA A 415 -7.75 -2.24 6.04
C ALA A 415 -7.12 -1.51 7.25
N ASP A 416 -6.51 -2.24 8.18
CA ASP A 416 -5.78 -1.63 9.31
C ASP A 416 -4.61 -0.78 8.80
N GLN A 417 -3.82 -1.29 7.86
CA GLN A 417 -2.67 -0.58 7.28
C GLN A 417 -3.11 0.66 6.50
N ARG A 418 -4.19 0.58 5.70
CA ARG A 418 -4.76 1.73 5.01
C ARG A 418 -5.22 2.81 5.98
N ARG A 419 -5.95 2.41 7.03
CA ARG A 419 -6.46 3.34 8.03
C ARG A 419 -5.32 4.01 8.81
N ALA A 420 -4.27 3.26 9.13
CA ALA A 420 -3.08 3.83 9.79
C ALA A 420 -2.42 4.87 8.89
N ALA A 421 -2.25 4.57 7.60
CA ALA A 421 -1.70 5.50 6.62
C ALA A 421 -2.53 6.78 6.46
N GLU A 422 -3.86 6.66 6.33
CA GLU A 422 -4.78 7.80 6.24
C GLU A 422 -4.74 8.68 7.50
N ASN A 423 -4.78 8.07 8.68
CA ASN A 423 -4.70 8.80 9.95
C ASN A 423 -3.34 9.47 10.13
N TYR A 424 -2.25 8.81 9.72
CA TYR A 424 -0.91 9.34 9.85
C TYR A 424 -0.65 10.54 8.93
N ILE A 425 -1.15 10.49 7.69
CA ILE A 425 -0.90 11.56 6.70
C ILE A 425 -1.78 12.78 6.89
N LYS A 426 -3.02 12.60 7.36
CA LYS A 426 -4.01 13.68 7.51
C LYS A 426 -3.49 14.93 8.25
N PRO A 427 -2.81 14.84 9.42
CA PRO A 427 -2.31 16.02 10.13
C PRO A 427 -1.09 16.67 9.46
N ILE A 428 -0.34 15.93 8.63
CA ILE A 428 0.88 16.44 8.00
C ILE A 428 0.65 16.96 6.58
N ALA A 429 -0.44 16.56 5.92
CA ALA A 429 -0.83 17.01 4.59
C ALA A 429 -1.04 18.52 4.53
N VAL A 430 -0.45 19.18 3.53
CA VAL A 430 -0.63 20.62 3.36
C VAL A 430 -2.01 20.95 2.77
N PRO A 431 -2.60 22.10 3.14
CA PRO A 431 -3.88 22.55 2.58
C PRO A 431 -3.83 22.71 1.06
N GLU A 432 -4.96 22.50 0.39
CA GLU A 432 -5.04 22.51 -1.07
C GLU A 432 -4.58 23.84 -1.70
N GLN A 433 -4.83 24.97 -1.03
CA GLN A 433 -4.40 26.29 -1.47
C GLN A 433 -2.88 26.48 -1.49
N MET A 434 -2.13 25.66 -0.74
CA MET A 434 -0.65 25.68 -0.74
C MET A 434 -0.07 24.70 -1.76
N ARG A 435 -0.88 23.81 -2.35
CA ARG A 435 -0.44 22.88 -3.38
C ARG A 435 -0.09 23.66 -4.65
N PHE A 436 0.98 23.29 -5.33
CA PHE A 436 1.25 23.88 -6.63
C PHE A 436 0.10 23.49 -7.59
N LYS A 437 -0.19 24.34 -8.59
CA LYS A 437 -1.22 24.08 -9.62
C LYS A 437 -0.71 24.37 -11.04
N THR A 438 0.52 24.88 -11.14
CA THR A 438 1.18 25.45 -12.32
C THR A 438 1.66 24.40 -13.34
N TYR A 439 1.31 23.13 -13.18
CA TYR A 439 1.69 22.04 -14.10
C TYR A 439 0.81 21.96 -15.35
N GLN A 440 -0.38 22.57 -15.32
CA GLN A 440 -1.31 22.59 -16.44
C GLN A 440 -0.62 23.26 -17.64
N ASN A 441 -0.41 22.49 -18.73
CA ASN A 441 0.29 22.83 -19.99
C ASN A 441 1.75 22.37 -20.16
N ARG A 442 2.32 21.53 -19.27
CA ARG A 442 3.75 21.14 -19.35
C ARG A 442 4.06 19.74 -19.90
N LEU A 443 3.08 18.83 -19.96
CA LEU A 443 3.26 17.47 -20.48
C LEU A 443 3.24 17.43 -22.03
N GLY A 444 4.15 18.14 -22.71
CA GLY A 444 4.18 18.30 -24.17
C GLY A 444 4.48 17.01 -24.96
N VAL A 445 3.81 16.81 -26.10
CA VAL A 445 4.03 15.65 -26.99
C VAL A 445 5.38 15.80 -27.72
N GLY A 446 6.19 14.73 -27.74
CA GLY A 446 7.50 14.71 -28.41
C GLY A 446 8.68 15.21 -27.57
N GLN A 447 8.46 15.55 -26.29
CA GLN A 447 9.54 15.86 -25.33
C GLN A 447 9.87 14.65 -24.45
N ARG A 448 11.09 14.65 -23.89
CA ARG A 448 11.51 13.66 -22.87
C ARG A 448 10.64 13.84 -21.62
N ILE A 449 10.20 12.74 -21.02
CA ILE A 449 9.46 12.74 -19.75
C ILE A 449 10.47 12.99 -18.62
N ARG A 450 10.24 14.01 -17.80
CA ARG A 450 11.08 14.33 -16.63
C ARG A 450 10.70 13.48 -15.44
N LEU A 451 11.59 12.56 -15.05
CA LEU A 451 11.42 11.68 -13.89
C LEU A 451 12.24 12.21 -12.71
N GLY A 452 11.58 12.46 -11.59
CA GLY A 452 12.23 12.76 -10.32
C GLY A 452 12.18 11.58 -9.36
N PHE A 453 13.31 11.20 -8.76
CA PHE A 453 13.39 10.17 -7.73
C PHE A 453 13.76 10.80 -6.39
N LEU A 454 12.88 10.68 -5.40
CA LEU A 454 13.04 11.25 -4.06
C LEU A 454 13.44 10.15 -3.07
N SER A 455 14.60 10.29 -2.41
CA SER A 455 15.05 9.31 -1.42
C SER A 455 16.13 9.83 -0.48
N CYS A 456 16.20 9.27 0.73
CA CYS A 456 17.40 9.31 1.56
C CYS A 456 18.24 8.04 1.48
N ASP A 457 18.01 7.14 0.52
CA ASP A 457 18.67 5.83 0.49
C ASP A 457 19.71 5.68 -0.64
N TYR A 458 20.33 6.77 -1.11
CA TYR A 458 21.40 6.77 -2.12
C TYR A 458 22.78 6.51 -1.49
N PHE A 459 22.89 5.37 -0.81
CA PHE A 459 24.07 4.89 -0.12
C PHE A 459 24.02 3.35 -0.02
N GLU A 460 24.89 2.69 0.76
CA GLU A 460 24.84 1.23 0.93
C GLU A 460 23.57 0.78 1.71
N HIS A 461 22.44 0.80 1.01
CA HIS A 461 21.09 0.53 1.52
C HIS A 461 20.30 -0.35 0.53
N ALA A 462 19.29 -1.06 1.03
CA ALA A 462 18.47 -1.98 0.25
C ALA A 462 17.89 -1.34 -1.03
N THR A 463 17.32 -0.14 -0.92
CA THR A 463 16.77 0.62 -2.08
C THR A 463 17.81 0.79 -3.19
N ALA A 464 19.03 1.20 -2.84
CA ALA A 464 20.13 1.35 -3.79
C ALA A 464 20.54 0.01 -4.42
N MET A 465 20.65 -1.04 -3.60
CA MET A 465 21.02 -2.39 -4.05
C MET A 465 19.98 -3.01 -4.99
N LEU A 466 18.72 -2.60 -4.91
CA LEU A 466 17.67 -3.07 -5.81
C LEU A 466 17.60 -2.23 -7.09
N PHE A 467 17.74 -0.91 -6.98
CA PHE A 467 17.33 0.02 -8.03
C PHE A 467 18.47 0.59 -8.90
N SER A 468 19.73 0.49 -8.48
CA SER A 468 20.86 1.13 -9.18
C SER A 468 20.96 0.76 -10.66
N GLU A 469 20.85 -0.52 -11.00
CA GLU A 469 20.95 -0.95 -12.39
C GLU A 469 19.75 -0.48 -13.24
N VAL A 470 18.57 -0.31 -12.63
CA VAL A 470 17.41 0.23 -13.33
C VAL A 470 17.67 1.68 -13.75
N LEU A 471 18.19 2.51 -12.84
CA LEU A 471 18.57 3.90 -13.13
C LEU A 471 19.60 3.99 -14.26
N GLU A 472 20.59 3.09 -14.28
CA GLU A 472 21.61 3.02 -15.34
C GLU A 472 21.04 2.67 -16.71
N LYS A 473 19.91 1.95 -16.74
CA LYS A 473 19.29 1.41 -17.96
C LYS A 473 18.13 2.24 -18.50
N LEU A 474 17.65 3.23 -17.75
CA LEU A 474 16.58 4.10 -18.22
C LEU A 474 16.96 4.76 -19.56
N ASP A 475 16.03 4.73 -20.51
CA ASP A 475 16.21 5.27 -21.85
C ASP A 475 16.27 6.80 -21.81
N ARG A 476 17.50 7.31 -21.83
CA ARG A 476 17.78 8.75 -21.82
C ARG A 476 17.26 9.47 -23.05
N THR A 477 16.93 8.79 -24.14
CA THR A 477 16.30 9.43 -25.31
C THR A 477 14.83 9.77 -25.05
N ARG A 478 14.19 9.09 -24.08
CA ARG A 478 12.77 9.25 -23.74
C ARG A 478 12.55 9.88 -22.37
N PHE A 479 13.48 9.73 -21.44
CA PHE A 479 13.37 10.21 -20.07
C PHE A 479 14.54 11.10 -19.70
N GLU A 480 14.28 12.21 -19.00
CA GLU A 480 15.28 13.07 -18.36
C GLU A 480 15.25 12.82 -16.84
N ILE A 481 16.38 12.44 -16.25
CA ILE A 481 16.39 11.77 -14.94
C ILE A 481 16.99 12.66 -13.84
N PHE A 482 16.19 12.94 -12.81
CA PHE A 482 16.53 13.78 -11.65
C PHE A 482 16.57 12.94 -10.36
N GLY A 483 17.62 13.15 -9.56
CA GLY A 483 17.75 12.58 -8.22
C GLY A 483 17.67 13.64 -7.12
N TYR A 484 16.68 13.55 -6.25
CA TYR A 484 16.51 14.41 -5.07
C TYR A 484 17.00 13.66 -3.82
N CYS A 485 18.22 13.99 -3.40
CA CYS A 485 18.99 13.25 -2.40
C CYS A 485 19.01 13.97 -1.05
N PHE A 486 18.57 13.30 0.01
CA PHE A 486 18.75 13.72 1.40
C PHE A 486 19.40 12.61 2.25
N SER A 487 20.14 11.72 1.60
CA SER A 487 20.93 10.67 2.28
C SER A 487 22.14 11.26 3.01
N PRO A 488 22.60 10.60 4.08
CA PRO A 488 23.90 10.89 4.67
C PRO A 488 25.04 10.70 3.65
N GLU A 489 26.13 11.43 3.84
CA GLU A 489 27.37 11.21 3.10
C GLU A 489 28.15 10.07 3.76
N ASP A 490 28.27 8.92 3.08
CA ASP A 490 28.96 7.73 3.61
C ASP A 490 30.24 7.36 2.82
N GLY A 491 30.46 8.01 1.67
CA GLY A 491 31.59 7.73 0.79
C GLY A 491 31.53 6.38 0.05
N SER A 492 30.41 5.66 0.10
CA SER A 492 30.32 4.33 -0.49
C SER A 492 30.39 4.34 -2.03
N SER A 493 30.91 3.25 -2.61
CA SER A 493 30.90 3.06 -4.06
C SER A 493 29.49 3.01 -4.64
N MET A 494 28.54 2.48 -3.87
CA MET A 494 27.12 2.44 -4.22
C MET A 494 26.53 3.85 -4.37
N ARG A 495 26.81 4.75 -3.40
CA ARG A 495 26.43 6.16 -3.49
C ARG A 495 26.95 6.79 -4.77
N GLN A 496 28.26 6.66 -5.03
CA GLN A 496 28.90 7.23 -6.22
C GLN A 496 28.25 6.71 -7.52
N ARG A 497 27.95 5.40 -7.58
CA ARG A 497 27.28 4.76 -8.72
C ARG A 497 25.88 5.32 -8.95
N MET A 498 25.05 5.40 -7.91
CA MET A 498 23.69 5.95 -8.03
C MET A 498 23.70 7.41 -8.46
N LEU A 499 24.52 8.25 -7.83
CA LEU A 499 24.58 9.68 -8.16
C LEU A 499 25.03 9.92 -9.61
N LYS A 500 25.91 9.07 -10.14
CA LYS A 500 26.36 9.13 -11.55
C LYS A 500 25.28 8.66 -12.54
N ALA A 501 24.31 7.86 -12.10
CA ALA A 501 23.23 7.39 -12.96
C ALA A 501 22.18 8.48 -13.26
N PHE A 502 22.06 9.50 -12.41
CA PHE A 502 21.20 10.66 -12.66
C PHE A 502 21.85 11.64 -13.64
N GLU A 503 21.04 12.36 -14.42
CA GLU A 503 21.51 13.51 -15.20
C GLU A 503 21.63 14.76 -14.33
N HIS A 504 20.69 14.91 -13.40
CA HIS A 504 20.65 16.03 -12.46
C HIS A 504 20.52 15.49 -11.04
N VAL A 505 21.38 15.96 -10.14
CA VAL A 505 21.31 15.61 -8.71
C VAL A 505 21.14 16.88 -7.89
N ARG A 506 20.10 16.91 -7.05
CA ARG A 506 19.91 17.97 -6.06
C ARG A 506 20.09 17.41 -4.66
N LYS A 507 21.01 18.00 -3.90
CA LYS A 507 21.15 17.73 -2.46
C LYS A 507 20.12 18.58 -1.71
N ILE A 508 19.15 17.92 -1.11
CA ILE A 508 17.97 18.54 -0.50
C ILE A 508 17.87 18.32 1.02
N GLY A 509 18.87 17.68 1.63
CA GLY A 509 18.95 17.44 3.07
C GLY A 509 18.68 18.68 3.93
N PRO A 510 19.42 19.79 3.76
CA PRO A 510 19.26 20.98 4.61
C PRO A 510 18.05 21.87 4.23
N MET A 511 17.34 21.57 3.14
CA MET A 511 16.24 22.40 2.66
C MET A 511 14.94 22.08 3.40
N THR A 512 14.06 23.07 3.58
CA THR A 512 12.72 22.84 4.13
C THR A 512 11.85 22.05 3.15
N HIS A 513 10.79 21.38 3.63
CA HIS A 513 9.87 20.62 2.76
C HIS A 513 9.29 21.46 1.62
N ARG A 514 8.94 22.72 1.90
CA ARG A 514 8.39 23.65 0.92
C ARG A 514 9.42 24.07 -0.12
N ASP A 515 10.65 24.36 0.29
CA ASP A 515 11.72 24.75 -0.64
C ASP A 515 12.10 23.60 -1.57
N VAL A 516 12.09 22.37 -1.06
CA VAL A 516 12.27 21.18 -1.88
C VAL A 516 11.14 21.03 -2.89
N ALA A 517 9.89 21.17 -2.45
CA ALA A 517 8.74 21.11 -3.36
C ALA A 517 8.79 22.22 -4.43
N ALA A 518 9.18 23.45 -4.06
CA ALA A 518 9.37 24.54 -5.01
C ALA A 518 10.48 24.25 -6.03
N ALA A 519 11.61 23.67 -5.59
CA ALA A 519 12.69 23.26 -6.49
C ALA A 519 12.24 22.16 -7.46
N ILE A 520 11.52 21.14 -6.99
CA ILE A 520 10.95 20.08 -7.84
C ILE A 520 9.96 20.68 -8.86
N ASN A 521 9.12 21.62 -8.44
CA ASN A 521 8.18 22.29 -9.35
C ASN A 521 8.89 23.17 -10.40
N ALA A 522 9.98 23.85 -10.00
CA ALA A 522 10.80 24.66 -10.88
C ALA A 522 11.56 23.83 -11.92
N ASP A 523 12.01 22.62 -11.56
CA ASP A 523 12.57 21.63 -12.49
C ASP A 523 11.53 21.10 -13.49
N ALA A 524 10.24 21.37 -13.24
CA ALA A 524 9.10 20.90 -14.02
C ALA A 524 9.12 19.37 -14.20
N ILE A 525 9.28 18.66 -13.08
CA ILE A 525 9.17 17.20 -13.04
C ILE A 525 7.76 16.76 -13.46
N ASP A 526 7.68 15.80 -14.38
CA ASP A 526 6.42 15.23 -14.87
C ASP A 526 5.92 14.12 -13.94
N ILE A 527 6.84 13.24 -13.51
CA ILE A 527 6.55 12.15 -12.59
C ILE A 527 7.54 12.21 -11.42
N LEU A 528 7.04 12.42 -10.21
CA LEU A 528 7.82 12.32 -8.99
C LEU A 528 7.59 10.95 -8.33
N VAL A 529 8.65 10.16 -8.21
CA VAL A 529 8.64 8.83 -7.60
C VAL A 529 9.21 8.93 -6.18
N ASP A 530 8.39 8.64 -5.19
CA ASP A 530 8.81 8.46 -3.80
C ASP A 530 9.39 7.05 -3.61
N LEU A 531 10.70 6.99 -3.33
CA LEU A 531 11.42 5.76 -3.06
C LEU A 531 11.53 5.45 -1.57
N LYS A 532 10.75 6.12 -0.71
CA LYS A 532 10.88 6.01 0.74
C LYS A 532 9.58 5.63 1.45
N GLY A 533 8.50 6.35 1.20
CA GLY A 533 7.24 6.22 1.94
C GLY A 533 7.41 6.36 3.45
N TYR A 534 6.64 5.60 4.24
CA TYR A 534 6.66 5.66 5.72
C TYR A 534 7.81 4.89 6.39
N THR A 535 8.99 4.89 5.78
CA THR A 535 10.19 4.32 6.40
C THR A 535 11.00 5.40 7.12
N LYS A 536 12.03 5.00 7.89
CA LYS A 536 12.87 5.91 8.68
C LYS A 536 13.35 7.10 7.82
N ASP A 537 13.21 8.31 8.36
CA ASP A 537 13.59 9.58 7.75
C ASP A 537 12.81 9.96 6.46
N GLY A 538 11.66 9.33 6.19
CA GLY A 538 10.76 9.71 5.09
C GLY A 538 10.26 11.16 5.19
N ARG A 539 10.04 11.82 4.04
CA ARG A 539 9.61 13.22 3.95
C ARG A 539 8.33 13.38 3.08
N PRO A 540 7.22 12.69 3.42
CA PRO A 540 5.98 12.72 2.63
C PRO A 540 5.35 14.11 2.51
N GLU A 541 5.69 15.05 3.40
CA GLU A 541 5.23 16.44 3.37
C GLU A 541 5.62 17.14 2.07
N ILE A 542 6.79 16.81 1.50
CA ILE A 542 7.23 17.34 0.20
C ILE A 542 6.19 17.01 -0.88
N LEU A 543 5.72 15.75 -0.91
CA LEU A 543 4.72 15.27 -1.87
C LEU A 543 3.36 15.89 -1.63
N SER A 544 3.03 16.27 -0.40
CA SER A 544 1.74 16.89 -0.09
C SER A 544 1.54 18.25 -0.77
N TYR A 545 2.62 19.00 -1.02
CA TYR A 545 2.60 20.22 -1.86
C TYR A 545 2.32 19.93 -3.34
N ARG A 546 2.27 18.65 -3.73
CA ARG A 546 2.05 18.14 -5.08
C ARG A 546 3.04 18.62 -6.13
N PRO A 547 4.33 18.86 -5.88
CA PRO A 547 5.21 19.59 -6.81
C PRO A 547 5.35 19.02 -8.24
N ALA A 548 4.90 17.79 -8.51
CA ALA A 548 4.73 17.21 -9.85
C ALA A 548 3.25 16.80 -10.12
N PRO A 549 2.80 16.80 -11.39
CA PRO A 549 1.42 16.45 -11.75
C PRO A 549 1.11 14.96 -11.52
N ILE A 550 2.11 14.08 -11.63
CA ILE A 550 1.99 12.65 -11.32
C ILE A 550 2.95 12.32 -10.18
N GLN A 551 2.44 11.71 -9.11
CA GLN A 551 3.24 11.26 -7.97
C GLN A 551 3.02 9.77 -7.71
N VAL A 552 4.12 9.04 -7.50
CA VAL A 552 4.13 7.57 -7.48
C VAL A 552 4.81 7.09 -6.20
N ASN A 553 4.13 6.26 -5.42
CA ASN A 553 4.73 5.46 -4.36
C ASN A 553 5.41 4.24 -4.98
N TYR A 554 6.73 4.09 -4.81
CA TYR A 554 7.44 2.95 -5.34
C TYR A 554 8.63 2.50 -4.50
N LEU A 555 8.63 1.19 -4.26
CA LEU A 555 9.66 0.33 -3.70
C LEU A 555 9.93 0.48 -2.21
N GLY A 556 10.26 1.69 -1.72
CA GLY A 556 10.77 1.86 -0.35
C GLY A 556 9.82 1.38 0.75
N TYR A 557 8.53 1.64 0.59
CA TYR A 557 7.50 1.29 1.57
C TYR A 557 6.53 0.22 1.00
N PRO A 558 6.40 -0.95 1.64
CA PRO A 558 5.59 -2.06 1.14
C PRO A 558 4.12 -1.93 1.57
N GLY A 559 3.45 -0.83 1.18
CA GLY A 559 2.05 -0.58 1.52
C GLY A 559 1.50 0.73 0.95
N THR A 560 0.21 0.98 1.15
CA THR A 560 -0.46 2.22 0.74
C THR A 560 0.01 3.42 1.56
N MET A 561 0.15 4.56 0.90
CA MET A 561 0.43 5.83 1.56
C MET A 561 -0.82 6.47 2.18
N GLY A 562 -2.03 6.00 1.89
CA GLY A 562 -3.27 6.56 2.44
C GLY A 562 -3.47 8.05 2.13
N ALA A 563 -2.83 8.57 1.08
CA ALA A 563 -2.72 9.98 0.77
C ALA A 563 -3.46 10.34 -0.52
N ASP A 564 -4.25 11.42 -0.51
CA ASP A 564 -4.97 11.94 -1.68
C ASP A 564 -4.05 12.60 -2.72
N PHE A 565 -2.79 12.86 -2.33
CA PHE A 565 -1.79 13.50 -3.16
C PHE A 565 -0.81 12.53 -3.81
N ILE A 566 -0.98 11.21 -3.68
CA ILE A 566 -0.16 10.20 -4.36
C ILE A 566 -1.07 9.40 -5.30
N ASP A 567 -0.76 9.42 -6.61
CA ASP A 567 -1.69 8.97 -7.64
C ASP A 567 -1.60 7.47 -7.88
N TYR A 568 -0.38 6.92 -7.85
CA TYR A 568 -0.11 5.53 -8.23
C TYR A 568 0.78 4.81 -7.22
N ILE A 569 0.59 3.50 -7.09
CA ILE A 569 1.51 2.57 -6.44
C ILE A 569 1.96 1.53 -7.47
N VAL A 570 3.29 1.38 -7.63
CA VAL A 570 3.85 0.35 -8.51
C VAL A 570 3.92 -0.99 -7.76
N ALA A 571 3.24 -1.99 -8.30
CA ALA A 571 3.04 -3.31 -7.71
C ALA A 571 3.04 -4.41 -8.79
N ASP A 572 2.58 -5.60 -8.44
CA ASP A 572 2.35 -6.72 -9.36
C ASP A 572 1.13 -7.53 -8.91
N ALA A 573 0.74 -8.50 -9.74
CA ALA A 573 -0.45 -9.33 -9.53
C ALA A 573 -0.40 -10.18 -8.25
N VAL A 574 0.78 -10.41 -7.66
CA VAL A 574 0.94 -11.20 -6.45
C VAL A 574 0.92 -10.31 -5.21
N VAL A 575 1.71 -9.23 -5.15
CA VAL A 575 1.81 -8.38 -3.94
C VAL A 575 0.55 -7.55 -3.69
N ALA A 576 -0.08 -7.05 -4.76
CA ALA A 576 -1.31 -6.28 -4.68
C ALA A 576 -2.23 -6.62 -5.85
N PRO A 577 -2.91 -7.79 -5.84
CA PRO A 577 -3.94 -8.13 -6.82
C PRO A 577 -4.90 -6.97 -7.11
N MET A 578 -5.38 -6.84 -8.36
CA MET A 578 -6.28 -5.73 -8.75
C MET A 578 -7.58 -5.71 -7.93
N GLU A 579 -8.04 -6.86 -7.47
CA GLU A 579 -9.17 -7.00 -6.55
C GLU A 579 -8.96 -6.26 -5.21
N HIS A 580 -7.70 -6.04 -4.80
CA HIS A 580 -7.37 -5.27 -3.61
C HIS A 580 -7.37 -3.76 -3.84
N GLN A 581 -7.73 -3.24 -5.03
CA GLN A 581 -7.71 -1.79 -5.31
C GLN A 581 -8.50 -0.95 -4.29
N ALA A 582 -9.52 -1.51 -3.64
CA ALA A 582 -10.27 -0.84 -2.59
C ALA A 582 -9.47 -0.65 -1.28
N ASP A 583 -8.35 -1.34 -1.09
CA ASP A 583 -7.50 -1.22 0.10
C ASP A 583 -6.32 -0.24 -0.09
N TYR A 584 -6.20 0.37 -1.28
CA TYR A 584 -5.14 1.35 -1.59
C TYR A 584 -5.77 2.70 -1.96
N SER A 585 -5.24 3.80 -1.40
CA SER A 585 -5.62 5.14 -1.84
C SER A 585 -5.10 5.44 -3.25
N GLU A 586 -3.90 4.96 -3.55
CA GLU A 586 -3.28 5.05 -4.86
C GLU A 586 -3.90 4.09 -5.87
N LYS A 587 -3.77 4.39 -7.16
CA LYS A 587 -4.13 3.44 -8.23
C LYS A 587 -3.02 2.42 -8.43
N ILE A 588 -3.40 1.14 -8.36
CA ILE A 588 -2.46 0.03 -8.51
C ILE A 588 -1.98 -0.02 -9.97
N VAL A 589 -0.67 -0.09 -10.14
CA VAL A 589 -0.01 -0.30 -11.43
C VAL A 589 0.72 -1.62 -11.38
N HIS A 590 0.27 -2.60 -12.14
CA HIS A 590 0.95 -3.90 -12.23
C HIS A 590 2.08 -3.85 -13.24
N LEU A 591 3.29 -4.17 -12.79
CA LEU A 591 4.34 -4.66 -13.67
C LEU A 591 4.07 -6.13 -14.03
N PRO A 592 4.51 -6.61 -15.20
CA PRO A 592 4.07 -7.91 -15.73
C PRO A 592 4.50 -9.12 -14.90
N ASN A 593 5.66 -9.05 -14.23
CA ASN A 593 6.27 -10.20 -13.56
C ASN A 593 6.39 -9.98 -12.04
N THR A 594 7.07 -8.90 -11.64
CA THR A 594 7.23 -8.51 -10.24
C THR A 594 7.42 -7.01 -10.13
N TYR A 595 7.05 -6.42 -8.99
CA TYR A 595 7.26 -5.01 -8.66
C TYR A 595 8.68 -4.71 -8.18
N GLN A 596 9.50 -5.72 -7.85
CA GLN A 596 10.81 -5.48 -7.27
C GLN A 596 11.91 -5.64 -8.32
N PRO A 597 12.76 -4.61 -8.53
CA PRO A 597 13.95 -4.72 -9.37
C PRO A 597 15.10 -5.35 -8.59
N ASN A 598 16.09 -5.88 -9.30
CA ASN A 598 17.32 -6.37 -8.68
C ASN A 598 18.55 -5.96 -9.51
N ASP A 599 19.59 -5.49 -8.82
CA ASP A 599 20.88 -5.22 -9.44
C ASP A 599 21.68 -6.52 -9.59
N ARG A 600 21.82 -6.98 -10.84
CA ARG A 600 22.58 -8.19 -11.16
C ARG A 600 24.10 -7.95 -11.17
N GLN A 601 24.54 -6.69 -11.10
CA GLN A 601 25.97 -6.37 -11.06
C GLN A 601 26.58 -6.59 -9.67
N ARG A 602 25.76 -6.88 -8.64
CA ARG A 602 26.23 -7.20 -7.30
C ARG A 602 27.04 -8.48 -7.31
N LYS A 603 28.32 -8.34 -6.98
CA LYS A 603 29.29 -9.43 -6.98
C LYS A 603 29.04 -10.34 -5.80
N ILE A 604 29.11 -11.64 -6.06
CA ILE A 604 29.21 -12.66 -5.01
C ILE A 604 30.71 -12.94 -4.83
N SER A 605 31.21 -12.91 -3.61
CA SER A 605 32.63 -13.19 -3.36
C SER A 605 33.01 -14.60 -3.81
N ASP A 606 34.19 -14.71 -4.43
CA ASP A 606 34.83 -15.99 -4.78
C ASP A 606 35.84 -16.44 -3.71
N GLU A 607 36.02 -15.66 -2.64
CA GLU A 607 36.81 -16.08 -1.49
C GLU A 607 36.25 -17.40 -0.93
N PRO A 608 37.09 -18.44 -0.72
CA PRO A 608 36.64 -19.69 -0.13
C PRO A 608 36.02 -19.44 1.24
N LEU A 609 34.78 -19.88 1.44
CA LEU A 609 34.06 -19.80 2.69
C LEU A 609 33.47 -21.17 2.98
N THR A 610 33.78 -21.73 4.15
CA THR A 610 33.30 -23.05 4.59
C THR A 610 32.18 -22.93 5.61
N ARG A 611 31.49 -24.05 5.87
CA ARG A 611 30.49 -24.10 6.96
C ARG A 611 31.17 -23.89 8.31
N ALA A 612 32.33 -24.50 8.54
CA ALA A 612 33.13 -24.28 9.74
C ALA A 612 33.46 -22.79 10.00
N ASP A 613 33.84 -22.02 8.96
CA ASP A 613 34.13 -20.57 9.09
C ASP A 613 32.91 -19.77 9.58
N CYS A 614 31.70 -20.27 9.35
CA CYS A 614 30.44 -19.67 9.75
C CYS A 614 29.84 -20.29 11.02
N GLY A 615 30.57 -21.18 11.71
CA GLY A 615 30.06 -21.90 12.88
C GLY A 615 28.95 -22.92 12.57
N LEU A 616 28.85 -23.37 11.32
CA LEU A 616 27.85 -24.34 10.86
C LEU A 616 28.43 -25.77 10.88
N PRO A 617 27.59 -26.79 11.15
CA PRO A 617 28.03 -28.18 11.04
C PRO A 617 28.15 -28.61 9.57
N GLU A 618 29.25 -29.26 9.21
CA GLU A 618 29.52 -29.66 7.82
C GLU A 618 28.44 -30.57 7.21
N ASN A 619 27.97 -31.56 7.97
CA ASN A 619 27.04 -32.60 7.47
C ASN A 619 25.57 -32.38 7.87
N ALA A 620 25.22 -31.22 8.41
CA ALA A 620 23.86 -30.90 8.82
C ALA A 620 23.02 -30.30 7.68
N PHE A 621 21.71 -30.45 7.75
CA PHE A 621 20.80 -29.63 6.94
C PHE A 621 20.70 -28.23 7.57
N VAL A 622 20.99 -27.19 6.79
CA VAL A 622 21.03 -25.80 7.26
C VAL A 622 19.78 -25.08 6.76
N PHE A 623 18.79 -24.94 7.65
CA PHE A 623 17.73 -23.95 7.45
C PHE A 623 18.31 -22.55 7.67
N CYS A 624 17.87 -21.56 6.90
CA CYS A 624 18.39 -20.20 6.96
C CYS A 624 17.26 -19.17 6.97
N SER A 625 17.36 -18.12 7.78
CA SER A 625 16.52 -16.93 7.65
C SER A 625 17.33 -15.69 8.03
N PHE A 626 17.79 -14.94 7.03
CA PHE A 626 18.53 -13.69 7.24
C PHE A 626 17.63 -12.46 7.29
N ASN A 627 16.36 -12.67 7.65
CA ASN A 627 15.42 -11.58 7.89
C ASN A 627 15.86 -10.71 9.07
N ASN A 628 15.43 -9.44 9.04
CA ASN A 628 15.51 -8.60 10.23
C ASN A 628 14.69 -9.24 11.36
N SER A 629 15.17 -9.13 12.60
CA SER A 629 14.57 -9.75 13.78
C SER A 629 13.10 -9.38 14.00
N TYR A 630 12.68 -8.15 13.67
CA TYR A 630 11.29 -7.72 13.79
C TYR A 630 10.30 -8.48 12.88
N LYS A 631 10.78 -9.25 11.91
CA LYS A 631 9.96 -10.14 11.07
C LYS A 631 9.76 -11.51 11.71
N LEU A 632 10.56 -11.83 12.73
CA LEU A 632 10.46 -13.06 13.50
C LEU A 632 9.40 -12.88 14.60
N ASN A 633 8.56 -13.89 14.77
CA ASN A 633 7.51 -13.92 15.79
C ASN A 633 7.31 -15.35 16.31
N PRO A 634 6.58 -15.52 17.42
CA PRO A 634 6.34 -16.82 18.04
C PRO A 634 5.76 -17.85 17.07
N THR A 635 4.75 -17.48 16.29
CA THR A 635 4.06 -18.37 15.35
C THR A 635 5.00 -18.97 14.31
N MET A 636 5.82 -18.14 13.65
CA MET A 636 6.80 -18.63 12.68
C MET A 636 7.89 -19.46 13.36
N PHE A 637 8.30 -19.05 14.57
CA PHE A 637 9.32 -19.77 15.32
C PHE A 637 8.84 -21.15 15.79
N ASP A 638 7.56 -21.31 16.15
CA ASP A 638 6.95 -22.60 16.47
C ASP A 638 7.06 -23.58 15.30
N VAL A 639 6.75 -23.11 14.09
CA VAL A 639 6.93 -23.88 12.84
C VAL A 639 8.38 -24.29 12.69
N TRP A 640 9.33 -23.35 12.81
CA TRP A 640 10.74 -23.66 12.62
C TRP A 640 11.30 -24.61 13.68
N MET A 641 10.87 -24.48 14.94
CA MET A 641 11.25 -25.43 16.01
C MET A 641 10.65 -26.81 15.74
N HIS A 642 9.44 -26.88 15.19
CA HIS A 642 8.87 -28.14 14.71
C HIS A 642 9.74 -28.78 13.62
N LEU A 643 10.20 -27.99 12.64
CA LEU A 643 11.11 -28.47 11.59
C LEU A 643 12.42 -29.02 12.16
N LEU A 644 13.07 -28.28 13.08
CA LEU A 644 14.28 -28.73 13.75
C LEU A 644 14.03 -30.04 14.51
N ARG A 645 12.90 -30.19 15.20
CA ARG A 645 12.55 -31.45 15.88
C ARG A 645 12.44 -32.63 14.92
N LYS A 646 11.85 -32.40 13.74
CA LYS A 646 11.53 -33.44 12.74
C LYS A 646 12.67 -33.76 11.77
N VAL A 647 13.73 -32.95 11.75
CA VAL A 647 14.94 -33.14 10.96
C VAL A 647 16.14 -33.18 11.92
N PRO A 648 16.50 -34.36 12.48
CA PRO A 648 17.58 -34.49 13.44
C PRO A 648 18.92 -33.97 12.90
N GLY A 649 19.70 -33.29 13.75
CA GLY A 649 21.00 -32.73 13.39
C GLY A 649 20.95 -31.47 12.51
N SER A 650 19.78 -31.05 12.01
CA SER A 650 19.66 -29.76 11.30
C SER A 650 19.90 -28.56 12.21
N VAL A 651 20.27 -27.43 11.63
CA VAL A 651 20.43 -26.15 12.34
C VAL A 651 19.60 -25.06 11.67
N LEU A 652 19.27 -24.02 12.43
CA LEU A 652 18.64 -22.80 11.93
C LEU A 652 19.64 -21.65 12.04
N TRP A 653 19.98 -21.06 10.89
CA TRP A 653 20.95 -19.98 10.77
C TRP A 653 20.26 -18.63 10.60
N LEU A 654 20.46 -17.73 11.55
CA LEU A 654 19.73 -16.45 11.66
C LEU A 654 20.67 -15.25 11.59
N LEU A 655 20.19 -14.12 11.07
CA LEU A 655 20.88 -12.83 11.18
C LEU A 655 20.15 -11.97 12.22
N VAL A 656 20.81 -11.69 13.34
CA VAL A 656 20.24 -10.91 14.44
C VAL A 656 21.04 -9.62 14.68
N PRO A 657 20.39 -8.56 15.19
CA PRO A 657 21.05 -7.27 15.33
C PRO A 657 22.06 -7.22 16.48
N ASN A 658 21.88 -8.02 17.53
CA ASN A 658 22.68 -7.96 18.76
C ASN A 658 22.61 -9.29 19.55
N THR A 659 23.39 -9.38 20.62
CA THR A 659 23.52 -10.56 21.50
C THR A 659 22.29 -10.80 22.37
N THR A 660 21.57 -9.75 22.78
CA THR A 660 20.31 -9.87 23.55
C THR A 660 19.26 -10.62 22.75
N CYS A 661 19.04 -10.22 21.49
CA CYS A 661 18.16 -10.91 20.56
C CYS A 661 18.56 -12.38 20.34
N ALA A 662 19.86 -12.66 20.16
CA ALA A 662 20.36 -14.03 20.07
C ALA A 662 20.04 -14.86 21.33
N SER A 663 20.19 -14.26 22.51
CA SER A 663 19.94 -14.90 23.80
C SER A 663 18.46 -15.17 24.02
N ASN A 664 17.58 -14.23 23.65
CA ASN A 664 16.14 -14.41 23.67
C ASN A 664 15.71 -15.57 22.76
N LEU A 665 16.17 -15.61 21.51
CA LEU A 665 15.86 -16.71 20.58
C LEU A 665 16.34 -18.08 21.10
N ARG A 666 17.51 -18.13 21.74
CA ARG A 666 18.02 -19.35 22.41
C ARG A 666 17.12 -19.80 23.55
N ARG A 667 16.65 -18.87 24.40
CA ARG A 667 15.69 -19.14 25.46
C ARG A 667 14.37 -19.66 24.88
N GLU A 668 13.87 -19.04 23.82
CA GLU A 668 12.64 -19.45 23.13
C GLU A 668 12.76 -20.85 22.50
N ALA A 669 13.93 -21.21 21.97
CA ALA A 669 14.20 -22.57 21.47
C ALA A 669 14.22 -23.61 22.61
N ALA A 670 14.90 -23.30 23.72
CA ALA A 670 14.92 -24.16 24.90
C ALA A 670 13.51 -24.41 25.44
N ALA A 671 12.70 -23.34 25.54
CA ALA A 671 11.31 -23.43 25.98
C ALA A 671 10.44 -24.35 25.09
N ARG A 672 10.80 -24.49 23.81
CA ARG A 672 10.16 -25.39 22.84
C ARG A 672 10.82 -26.78 22.76
N GLY A 673 11.73 -27.09 23.66
CA GLY A 673 12.44 -28.37 23.73
C GLY A 673 13.44 -28.59 22.60
N ILE A 674 13.99 -27.52 22.03
CA ILE A 674 15.07 -27.57 21.05
C ILE A 674 16.36 -27.11 21.71
N ASP A 675 17.44 -27.87 21.51
CA ASP A 675 18.77 -27.47 21.97
C ASP A 675 19.14 -26.08 21.40
N PRO A 676 19.39 -25.07 22.26
CA PRO A 676 19.79 -23.73 21.84
C PRO A 676 21.03 -23.70 20.94
N GLY A 677 21.91 -24.71 21.03
CA GLY A 677 23.08 -24.87 20.15
C GLY A 677 22.73 -25.10 18.68
N ARG A 678 21.48 -25.47 18.37
CA ARG A 678 20.98 -25.62 16.98
C ARG A 678 20.59 -24.31 16.33
N LEU A 679 20.60 -23.20 17.07
CA LEU A 679 20.52 -21.86 16.52
C LEU A 679 21.93 -21.30 16.32
N VAL A 680 22.27 -21.04 15.06
CA VAL A 680 23.54 -20.40 14.67
C VAL A 680 23.24 -18.96 14.26
N PHE A 681 24.09 -18.02 14.65
CA PHE A 681 23.89 -16.60 14.38
C PHE A 681 24.98 -16.07 13.47
N ALA A 682 24.59 -15.53 12.31
CA ALA A 682 25.49 -14.92 11.35
C ALA A 682 25.84 -13.49 11.77
N GLU A 683 27.09 -13.09 11.60
CA GLU A 683 27.53 -11.71 11.82
C GLU A 683 27.16 -10.80 10.65
N ARG A 684 27.12 -9.48 10.86
CA ARG A 684 27.02 -8.52 9.75
C ARG A 684 28.35 -8.46 9.01
N THR A 685 28.31 -8.48 7.68
CA THR A 685 29.49 -8.46 6.83
C THR A 685 29.19 -7.68 5.55
N ARG A 686 30.22 -7.44 4.74
CA ARG A 686 30.09 -6.78 3.44
C ARG A 686 29.14 -7.54 2.53
N VAL A 687 28.44 -6.83 1.65
CA VAL A 687 27.42 -7.42 0.76
C VAL A 687 27.97 -8.60 -0.06
N GLU A 688 29.20 -8.52 -0.58
CA GLU A 688 29.75 -9.59 -1.42
C GLU A 688 29.96 -10.90 -0.64
N LYS A 689 30.38 -10.80 0.63
CA LYS A 689 30.50 -11.93 1.56
C LYS A 689 29.15 -12.41 2.07
N HIS A 690 28.22 -11.49 2.29
CA HIS A 690 26.84 -11.82 2.65
C HIS A 690 26.16 -12.66 1.57
N LEU A 691 26.30 -12.29 0.30
CA LEU A 691 25.79 -13.09 -0.82
C LEU A 691 26.51 -14.45 -0.91
N ALA A 692 27.82 -14.51 -0.72
CA ALA A 692 28.57 -15.77 -0.81
C ALA A 692 28.11 -16.80 0.23
N ARG A 693 27.87 -16.36 1.48
CA ARG A 693 27.52 -17.27 2.58
C ARG A 693 26.16 -17.94 2.41
N HIS A 694 25.23 -17.36 1.63
CA HIS A 694 23.96 -18.01 1.32
C HIS A 694 24.15 -19.38 0.63
N ARG A 695 25.27 -19.58 -0.07
CA ARG A 695 25.63 -20.86 -0.72
C ARG A 695 25.82 -22.00 0.29
N LEU A 696 26.07 -21.68 1.56
CA LEU A 696 26.30 -22.65 2.64
C LEU A 696 25.00 -23.18 3.26
N ALA A 697 23.89 -22.47 3.07
CA ALA A 697 22.57 -22.88 3.54
C ALA A 697 21.90 -23.87 2.56
N ASP A 698 20.96 -24.66 3.06
CA ASP A 698 20.22 -25.66 2.28
C ASP A 698 18.84 -25.15 1.81
N LEU A 699 18.08 -24.51 2.71
CA LEU A 699 16.77 -23.94 2.41
C LEU A 699 16.57 -22.65 3.21
N PHE A 700 16.16 -21.57 2.53
CA PHE A 700 15.76 -20.35 3.20
C PHE A 700 14.29 -20.44 3.63
N LEU A 701 14.03 -20.14 4.89
CA LEU A 701 12.71 -20.10 5.52
C LEU A 701 12.25 -18.64 5.64
N ASP A 702 11.25 -18.27 4.83
CA ASP A 702 10.63 -16.96 4.89
C ASP A 702 9.61 -16.84 6.05
N ALA A 703 9.22 -15.62 6.40
CA ALA A 703 8.35 -15.29 7.53
C ALA A 703 7.07 -14.55 7.12
N LEU A 704 6.03 -14.68 7.95
CA LEU A 704 4.81 -13.88 7.94
C LEU A 704 4.68 -13.13 9.27
N PRO A 705 3.97 -11.99 9.35
CA PRO A 705 3.19 -11.34 8.28
C PRO A 705 4.02 -10.45 7.36
N CYS A 706 5.34 -10.33 7.59
CA CYS A 706 6.26 -9.59 6.74
C CYS A 706 7.30 -10.54 6.14
N ASN A 707 7.19 -10.79 4.84
CA ASN A 707 8.16 -11.59 4.09
C ASN A 707 9.54 -10.95 4.06
N ALA A 708 10.52 -11.77 3.76
CA ALA A 708 11.81 -11.41 3.18
C ALA A 708 11.58 -10.67 1.85
N HIS A 709 12.20 -9.50 1.73
CA HIS A 709 12.11 -8.65 0.54
C HIS A 709 13.44 -8.75 -0.21
N THR A 710 14.35 -7.79 -0.03
CA THR A 710 15.73 -7.85 -0.55
C THR A 710 16.46 -9.15 -0.16
N THR A 711 16.20 -9.66 1.04
CA THR A 711 16.78 -10.93 1.50
C THR A 711 16.35 -12.14 0.67
N THR A 712 15.13 -12.14 0.12
CA THR A 712 14.68 -13.19 -0.81
C THR A 712 15.45 -13.11 -2.12
N SER A 713 15.59 -11.91 -2.70
CA SER A 713 16.34 -11.77 -3.95
C SER A 713 17.83 -12.02 -3.76
N ASP A 714 18.41 -11.71 -2.60
CA ASP A 714 19.79 -12.08 -2.25
C ASP A 714 20.00 -13.59 -2.21
N ALA A 715 19.10 -14.31 -1.53
CA ALA A 715 19.13 -15.78 -1.48
C ALA A 715 19.01 -16.41 -2.87
N LEU A 716 18.03 -15.97 -3.67
CA LEU A 716 17.82 -16.46 -5.03
C LEU A 716 19.02 -16.14 -5.94
N TRP A 717 19.60 -14.95 -5.83
CA TRP A 717 20.79 -14.56 -6.58
C TRP A 717 22.00 -15.43 -6.21
N ALA A 718 22.14 -15.78 -4.93
CA ALA A 718 23.19 -16.67 -4.47
C ALA A 718 22.97 -18.16 -4.80
N GLY A 719 21.77 -18.53 -5.29
CA GLY A 719 21.40 -19.91 -5.62
C GLY A 719 20.77 -20.70 -4.48
N LEU A 720 20.30 -20.03 -3.42
CA LEU A 720 19.61 -20.62 -2.28
C LEU A 720 18.09 -20.61 -2.53
N PRO A 721 17.41 -21.78 -2.58
CA PRO A 721 15.95 -21.84 -2.66
C PRO A 721 15.28 -21.18 -1.45
N VAL A 722 14.19 -20.45 -1.68
CA VAL A 722 13.40 -19.76 -0.65
C VAL A 722 12.01 -20.38 -0.60
N LEU A 723 11.57 -20.80 0.58
CA LEU A 723 10.21 -21.25 0.84
C LEU A 723 9.42 -20.14 1.53
N THR A 724 8.24 -19.80 1.00
CA THR A 724 7.37 -18.76 1.57
C THR A 724 5.92 -19.21 1.72
N CYS A 725 5.19 -18.47 2.55
CA CYS A 725 3.75 -18.55 2.70
C CYS A 725 3.15 -17.18 2.37
N LEU A 726 2.13 -17.14 1.53
CA LEU A 726 1.41 -15.91 1.19
C LEU A 726 0.58 -15.42 2.37
N GLY A 727 0.77 -14.16 2.71
CA GLY A 727 -0.01 -13.44 3.71
C GLY A 727 -1.12 -12.58 3.11
N GLU A 728 -1.77 -11.83 3.99
CA GLU A 728 -2.88 -10.94 3.63
C GLU A 728 -2.41 -9.61 3.01
N THR A 729 -1.34 -9.02 3.54
CA THR A 729 -0.87 -7.67 3.21
C THR A 729 0.20 -7.67 2.12
N PHE A 730 0.49 -6.50 1.54
CA PHE A 730 1.57 -6.34 0.57
C PHE A 730 2.89 -6.92 1.11
N SER A 731 3.27 -6.54 2.33
CA SER A 731 4.52 -6.98 2.98
C SER A 731 4.61 -8.50 3.16
N GLY A 732 3.48 -9.20 3.31
CA GLY A 732 3.39 -10.66 3.46
C GLY A 732 3.30 -11.43 2.15
N ARG A 733 3.46 -10.77 1.00
CA ARG A 733 3.32 -11.41 -0.32
C ARG A 733 4.51 -11.20 -1.24
N VAL A 734 5.50 -10.42 -0.81
CA VAL A 734 6.68 -10.07 -1.61
C VAL A 734 7.46 -11.29 -2.04
N ALA A 735 7.81 -12.21 -1.13
CA ALA A 735 8.61 -13.38 -1.51
C ALA A 735 7.88 -14.27 -2.53
N GLY A 736 6.55 -14.38 -2.43
CA GLY A 736 5.73 -15.09 -3.41
C GLY A 736 5.80 -14.48 -4.81
N SER A 737 5.81 -13.15 -4.90
CA SER A 737 6.02 -12.43 -6.16
C SER A 737 7.39 -12.74 -6.76
N LEU A 738 8.46 -12.66 -5.95
CA LEU A 738 9.82 -12.90 -6.44
C LEU A 738 10.02 -14.35 -6.89
N LEU A 739 9.48 -15.32 -6.15
CA LEU A 739 9.54 -16.74 -6.51
C LEU A 739 8.79 -17.01 -7.81
N THR A 740 7.62 -16.39 -8.01
CA THR A 740 6.86 -16.49 -9.26
C THR A 740 7.66 -15.93 -10.43
N ALA A 741 8.26 -14.74 -10.28
CA ALA A 741 9.10 -14.11 -11.29
C ALA A 741 10.43 -14.86 -11.55
N MET A 742 10.88 -15.69 -10.60
CA MET A 742 12.01 -16.61 -10.75
C MET A 742 11.60 -17.96 -11.37
N GLY A 743 10.31 -18.18 -11.61
CA GLY A 743 9.78 -19.44 -12.14
C GLY A 743 9.74 -20.59 -11.14
N LEU A 744 9.62 -20.28 -9.84
CA LEU A 744 9.56 -21.24 -8.73
C LEU A 744 8.22 -21.17 -7.94
N PRO A 745 7.04 -21.18 -8.60
CA PRO A 745 5.75 -21.13 -7.89
C PRO A 745 5.55 -22.33 -6.96
N GLU A 746 6.24 -23.46 -7.18
CA GLU A 746 6.20 -24.63 -6.32
C GLU A 746 6.74 -24.39 -4.89
N LEU A 747 7.41 -23.25 -4.65
CA LEU A 747 7.90 -22.83 -3.33
C LEU A 747 7.00 -21.79 -2.63
N VAL A 748 5.83 -21.51 -3.20
CA VAL A 748 4.85 -20.56 -2.66
C VAL A 748 3.67 -21.34 -2.07
N THR A 749 3.51 -21.26 -0.76
CA THR A 749 2.41 -21.89 -0.02
C THR A 749 1.36 -20.84 0.42
N THR A 750 0.18 -21.28 0.84
CA THR A 750 -0.94 -20.40 1.22
C THR A 750 -1.33 -20.50 2.69
N ASP A 751 -0.73 -21.44 3.42
CA ASP A 751 -0.96 -21.66 4.85
C ASP A 751 0.28 -22.31 5.49
N LEU A 752 0.36 -22.22 6.82
CA LEU A 752 1.52 -22.67 7.58
C LEU A 752 1.66 -24.20 7.66
N ASP A 753 0.57 -24.95 7.47
CA ASP A 753 0.64 -26.42 7.45
C ASP A 753 1.28 -26.90 6.15
N ALA A 754 0.87 -26.35 5.01
CA ALA A 754 1.47 -26.59 3.70
C ALA A 754 2.95 -26.13 3.67
N TYR A 755 3.24 -24.96 4.25
CA TYR A 755 4.62 -24.48 4.44
C TYR A 755 5.45 -25.51 5.22
N THR A 756 4.94 -25.99 6.37
CA THR A 756 5.65 -26.95 7.21
C THR A 756 5.87 -28.27 6.49
N ALA A 757 4.84 -28.80 5.81
CA ALA A 757 4.92 -30.04 5.07
C ALA A 757 5.96 -29.98 3.95
N LEU A 758 5.95 -28.90 3.16
CA LEU A 758 6.90 -28.71 2.07
C LEU A 758 8.34 -28.51 2.58
N ALA A 759 8.53 -27.76 3.67
CA ALA A 759 9.84 -27.63 4.30
C ALA A 759 10.41 -28.99 4.75
N LEU A 760 9.59 -29.85 5.36
CA LEU A 760 9.99 -31.20 5.78
C LEU A 760 10.28 -32.10 4.58
N GLU A 761 9.49 -32.01 3.53
CA GLU A 761 9.70 -32.77 2.30
C GLU A 761 11.05 -32.39 1.68
N LEU A 762 11.33 -31.10 1.48
CA LEU A 762 12.58 -30.61 0.91
C LEU A 762 13.80 -30.94 1.78
N ALA A 763 13.63 -30.96 3.10
CA ALA A 763 14.70 -31.33 4.01
C ALA A 763 15.04 -32.83 4.00
N ARG A 764 14.09 -33.68 3.61
CA ARG A 764 14.24 -35.15 3.58
C ARG A 764 14.58 -35.68 2.19
N ASP A 765 14.07 -35.05 1.14
CA ASP A 765 14.27 -35.43 -0.25
C ASP A 765 15.35 -34.55 -0.90
N LYS A 766 16.58 -35.05 -0.85
CA LYS A 766 17.75 -34.40 -1.46
C LYS A 766 17.63 -34.26 -2.98
N GLU A 767 16.96 -35.18 -3.67
CA GLU A 767 16.79 -35.11 -5.12
C GLU A 767 15.80 -34.03 -5.51
N LYS A 768 14.69 -33.91 -4.77
CA LYS A 768 13.71 -32.84 -4.99
C LYS A 768 14.34 -31.46 -4.77
N LEU A 769 15.03 -31.24 -3.64
CA LEU A 769 15.73 -29.99 -3.38
C LEU A 769 16.86 -29.74 -4.39
N GLY A 770 17.60 -30.78 -4.76
CA GLY A 770 18.63 -30.72 -5.79
C GLY A 770 18.08 -30.31 -7.16
N GLY A 771 16.90 -30.81 -7.54
CA GLY A 771 16.17 -30.42 -8.75
C GLY A 771 15.83 -28.94 -8.77
N ILE A 772 15.32 -28.41 -7.65
CA ILE A 772 15.00 -26.98 -7.49
C ILE A 772 16.26 -26.13 -7.59
N ARG A 773 17.37 -26.54 -6.95
CA ARG A 773 18.66 -25.83 -7.06
C ARG A 773 19.18 -25.78 -8.50
N ARG A 774 19.08 -26.90 -9.24
CA ARG A 774 19.46 -26.95 -10.66
C ARG A 774 18.60 -26.01 -11.51
N LYS A 775 17.28 -25.99 -11.27
CA LYS A 775 16.33 -25.09 -11.95
C LYS A 775 16.63 -23.61 -11.65
N LEU A 776 16.87 -23.26 -10.40
CA LEU A 776 17.27 -21.91 -10.00
C LEU A 776 18.58 -21.50 -10.69
N ALA A 777 19.60 -22.37 -10.68
CA ALA A 777 20.88 -22.11 -11.31
C ALA A 777 20.77 -21.90 -12.84
N SER A 778 19.93 -22.68 -13.53
CA SER A 778 19.76 -22.56 -14.98
C SER A 778 18.96 -21.32 -15.40
N MET A 779 18.04 -20.85 -14.55
CA MET A 779 17.17 -19.71 -14.86
C MET A 779 17.68 -18.38 -14.31
N ARG A 780 18.58 -18.36 -13.31
CA ARG A 780 19.02 -17.14 -12.59
C ARG A 780 19.40 -15.97 -13.50
N ALA A 781 20.08 -16.24 -14.61
CA ALA A 781 20.56 -15.19 -15.53
C ALA A 781 19.51 -14.69 -16.53
N THR A 782 18.42 -15.44 -16.73
CA THR A 782 17.43 -15.21 -17.80
C THR A 782 16.01 -14.98 -17.28
N ALA A 783 15.72 -15.32 -16.02
CA ALA A 783 14.41 -15.12 -15.44
C ALA A 783 14.07 -13.62 -15.29
N PRO A 784 12.79 -13.25 -15.42
CA PRO A 784 12.34 -11.87 -15.28
C PRO A 784 12.82 -11.16 -14.01
N LEU A 785 12.99 -11.89 -12.89
CA LEU A 785 13.44 -11.33 -11.61
C LEU A 785 14.82 -10.61 -11.67
N PHE A 786 15.75 -11.11 -12.49
CA PHE A 786 17.11 -10.57 -12.62
C PHE A 786 17.42 -10.01 -14.02
N ASP A 787 16.47 -10.06 -14.95
CA ASP A 787 16.58 -9.33 -16.21
C ASP A 787 16.21 -7.86 -16.02
N SER A 788 17.16 -7.09 -15.50
CA SER A 788 17.01 -5.65 -15.28
C SER A 788 16.73 -4.86 -16.56
N THR A 789 17.12 -5.34 -17.75
CA THR A 789 16.80 -4.65 -19.00
C THR A 789 15.31 -4.80 -19.31
N ARG A 790 14.77 -6.01 -19.22
CA ARG A 790 13.33 -6.29 -19.36
C ARG A 790 12.52 -5.55 -18.29
N TYR A 791 12.98 -5.59 -17.04
CA TYR A 791 12.36 -4.86 -15.94
C TYR A 791 12.27 -3.35 -16.22
N THR A 792 13.39 -2.71 -16.59
CA THR A 792 13.42 -1.27 -16.85
C THR A 792 12.45 -0.88 -17.96
N ARG A 793 12.39 -1.63 -19.06
CA ARG A 793 11.44 -1.38 -20.15
C ARG A 793 9.98 -1.43 -19.69
N ASN A 794 9.63 -2.37 -18.82
CA ASN A 794 8.29 -2.47 -18.25
C ASN A 794 7.98 -1.30 -17.31
N LEU A 795 8.96 -0.89 -16.49
CA LEU A 795 8.81 0.28 -15.63
C LEU A 795 8.64 1.58 -16.46
N GLU A 796 9.43 1.75 -17.52
CA GLU A 796 9.28 2.86 -18.48
C GLU A 796 7.91 2.87 -19.15
N ALA A 797 7.40 1.70 -19.56
CA ALA A 797 6.07 1.58 -20.14
C ALA A 797 4.99 2.01 -19.14
N SER A 798 5.17 1.73 -17.85
CA SER A 798 4.27 2.21 -16.79
C SER A 798 4.27 3.74 -16.70
N PHE A 799 5.43 4.38 -16.70
CA PHE A 799 5.56 5.83 -16.63
C PHE A 799 4.94 6.52 -17.86
N VAL A 800 5.18 5.97 -19.05
CA VAL A 800 4.55 6.46 -20.28
C VAL A 800 3.04 6.34 -20.21
N LYS A 801 2.53 5.23 -19.69
CA LYS A 801 1.08 5.04 -19.56
C LYS A 801 0.45 6.02 -18.58
N MET A 802 1.10 6.31 -17.46
CA MET A 802 0.64 7.33 -16.50
C MET A 802 0.55 8.72 -17.18
N VAL A 803 1.56 9.08 -17.97
CA VAL A 803 1.57 10.34 -18.73
C VAL A 803 0.50 10.37 -19.82
N GLU A 804 0.27 9.26 -20.53
CA GLU A 804 -0.81 9.14 -21.52
C GLU A 804 -2.20 9.37 -20.91
N ILE A 805 -2.48 8.76 -19.75
CA ILE A 805 -3.74 8.94 -19.02
C ILE A 805 -3.91 10.41 -18.59
N MET A 806 -2.85 11.03 -18.07
CA MET A 806 -2.90 12.44 -17.67
C MET A 806 -3.12 13.37 -18.89
N ARG A 807 -2.48 13.07 -20.03
CA ARG A 807 -2.62 13.84 -21.27
C ARG A 807 -4.01 13.72 -21.90
N SER A 808 -4.72 12.60 -21.69
CA SER A 808 -6.11 12.46 -22.17
C SER A 808 -7.13 13.22 -21.30
N GLY A 809 -6.68 13.83 -20.19
CA GLY A 809 -7.57 14.49 -19.22
C GLY A 809 -8.33 13.51 -18.33
N GLU A 810 -7.98 12.22 -18.37
CA GLU A 810 -8.53 11.21 -17.48
C GLU A 810 -7.94 11.35 -16.07
N ALA A 811 -8.75 11.08 -15.04
CA ALA A 811 -8.24 10.91 -13.68
C ALA A 811 -7.35 9.66 -13.59
N PRO A 812 -6.38 9.61 -12.65
CA PRO A 812 -5.60 8.40 -12.40
C PRO A 812 -6.48 7.16 -12.23
N ARG A 813 -6.12 6.08 -12.93
CA ARG A 813 -6.84 4.79 -12.87
C ARG A 813 -5.86 3.63 -12.83
N ALA A 814 -6.28 2.52 -12.22
CA ALA A 814 -5.48 1.31 -12.16
C ALA A 814 -5.25 0.73 -13.57
N PHE A 815 -4.10 0.11 -13.80
CA PHE A 815 -3.80 -0.61 -15.04
C PHE A 815 -2.68 -1.64 -14.87
N ALA A 816 -2.61 -2.59 -15.79
CA ALA A 816 -1.49 -3.51 -15.91
C ALA A 816 -0.64 -3.15 -17.13
N VAL A 817 0.67 -3.16 -16.96
CA VAL A 817 1.63 -3.09 -18.07
C VAL A 817 1.59 -4.42 -18.81
N VAL A 818 1.45 -4.36 -20.14
CA VAL A 818 1.49 -5.54 -20.99
C VAL A 818 2.91 -5.67 -21.54
N GLU A 819 3.54 -6.80 -21.26
CA GLU A 819 4.86 -7.11 -21.75
C GLU A 819 4.82 -7.39 -23.25
N ARG A 820 5.70 -6.71 -24.00
CA ARG A 820 5.90 -6.98 -25.43
C ARG A 820 7.15 -7.84 -25.53
N ASP A 821 7.01 -9.11 -25.90
CA ASP A 821 8.17 -9.98 -26.09
C ASP A 821 9.16 -9.33 -27.07
N GLY A 822 10.44 -9.33 -26.69
CA GLY A 822 11.48 -8.56 -27.35
C GLY A 822 11.69 -8.93 -28.82
N ALA A 823 11.08 -8.18 -29.73
CA ALA A 823 11.52 -7.96 -31.09
C ALA A 823 10.94 -6.62 -31.59
N SER A 824 11.81 -5.61 -31.66
CA SER A 824 11.55 -4.26 -32.21
C SER A 824 10.48 -3.42 -31.47
N PRO A 825 10.62 -2.07 -31.46
CA PRO A 825 9.50 -1.23 -31.03
C PRO A 825 8.29 -1.60 -31.89
N PRO A 826 7.06 -1.50 -31.37
CA PRO A 826 5.92 -1.59 -32.25
C PRO A 826 6.11 -0.47 -33.27
N ALA A 827 6.12 -0.81 -34.56
CA ALA A 827 5.34 0.02 -35.43
C ALA A 827 4.00 0.16 -34.72
N GLN A 828 3.70 1.40 -34.35
CA GLN A 828 2.38 1.78 -33.88
C GLN A 828 1.39 0.98 -34.72
N MET A 829 0.52 0.18 -34.09
CA MET A 829 -0.77 -0.02 -34.75
C MET A 829 -1.26 1.41 -34.96
N PRO A 830 -1.42 1.87 -36.21
CA PRO A 830 -1.95 3.19 -36.42
C PRO A 830 -3.27 3.21 -35.65
N LYS A 831 -3.39 4.12 -34.68
CA LYS A 831 -4.70 4.47 -34.15
C LYS A 831 -5.45 4.98 -35.39
N PRO A 832 -6.51 4.32 -35.86
CA PRO A 832 -7.32 4.96 -36.87
C PRO A 832 -7.97 6.16 -36.19
N GLU A 833 -7.50 7.36 -36.51
CA GLU A 833 -8.39 8.51 -36.53
C GLU A 833 -9.42 8.21 -37.63
N THR A 834 -10.61 7.73 -37.30
CA THR A 834 -11.70 7.76 -38.29
C THR A 834 -13.06 7.98 -37.64
N GLN A 835 -13.65 9.12 -37.95
CA GLN A 835 -15.10 9.28 -38.01
C GLN A 835 -15.60 8.51 -39.25
N GLY A 836 -16.18 7.30 -39.07
CA GLY A 836 -16.87 6.59 -40.17
C GLY A 836 -16.67 5.07 -40.26
N PRO A 837 -17.32 4.39 -41.23
CA PRO A 837 -17.42 2.92 -41.33
C PRO A 837 -16.16 2.22 -41.91
N ARG A 838 -15.12 2.98 -42.30
CA ARG A 838 -13.83 2.44 -42.79
C ARG A 838 -12.65 3.19 -42.16
N ALA A 839 -11.62 2.43 -41.80
CA ALA A 839 -10.32 2.90 -41.33
C ALA A 839 -9.27 2.78 -42.43
N ILE A 840 -8.45 3.81 -42.67
CA ILE A 840 -7.40 3.81 -43.71
C ILE A 840 -6.10 3.20 -43.16
N TYR A 841 -5.33 2.50 -44.00
CA TYR A 841 -4.01 2.02 -43.64
C TYR A 841 -2.95 3.11 -43.86
N ASP A 842 -2.14 3.41 -42.83
CA ASP A 842 -1.02 4.36 -42.93
C ASP A 842 0.23 3.80 -43.63
N ALA A 843 0.30 2.47 -43.76
CA ALA A 843 1.39 1.73 -44.39
C ALA A 843 0.89 0.35 -44.83
N CYS A 844 1.72 -0.41 -45.55
CA CYS A 844 1.41 -1.78 -45.91
C CYS A 844 1.08 -2.62 -44.66
N PRO A 845 -0.12 -3.23 -44.55
CA PRO A 845 -0.53 -3.98 -43.34
C PRO A 845 0.18 -5.35 -43.16
N LEU A 846 1.16 -5.63 -44.02
CA LEU A 846 1.95 -6.86 -43.99
C LEU A 846 3.42 -6.58 -43.62
N CYS A 847 4.07 -5.60 -44.27
CA CYS A 847 5.49 -5.31 -44.06
C CYS A 847 5.76 -3.89 -43.54
N GLU A 848 4.71 -3.12 -43.25
CA GLU A 848 4.78 -1.77 -42.66
C GLU A 848 5.51 -0.72 -43.51
N SER A 849 5.85 -1.05 -44.75
CA SER A 849 6.42 -0.09 -45.69
C SER A 849 5.39 0.96 -46.10
N ARG A 850 5.82 2.21 -46.10
CA ARG A 850 5.06 3.36 -46.63
C ARG A 850 5.22 3.54 -48.14
N ASP A 851 6.06 2.73 -48.78
CA ASP A 851 6.15 2.65 -50.24
C ASP A 851 4.91 1.91 -50.78
N VAL A 852 3.84 2.68 -50.96
CA VAL A 852 2.52 2.21 -51.37
C VAL A 852 2.07 3.02 -52.58
N SER A 853 1.79 2.33 -53.67
CA SER A 853 1.27 2.93 -54.90
C SER A 853 -0.16 2.48 -55.16
N HIS A 854 -0.91 3.30 -55.90
CA HIS A 854 -2.23 2.92 -56.39
C HIS A 854 -2.14 1.73 -57.35
N ALA A 855 -3.01 0.73 -57.17
CA ALA A 855 -3.06 -0.47 -58.00
C ALA A 855 -4.31 -0.50 -58.90
N GLN A 856 -5.51 -0.33 -58.32
CA GLN A 856 -6.79 -0.50 -59.02
C GLN A 856 -7.92 0.20 -58.25
N GLU A 857 -8.98 0.63 -58.92
CA GLU A 857 -10.25 1.01 -58.29
C GLU A 857 -11.40 0.15 -58.82
N ALA A 858 -12.39 -0.11 -57.98
CA ALA A 858 -13.60 -0.84 -58.38
C ALA A 858 -14.86 -0.22 -57.81
N ARG A 859 -15.92 -0.18 -58.62
CA ARG A 859 -17.22 0.32 -58.20
C ARG A 859 -17.93 -0.71 -57.33
N ILE A 860 -18.28 -0.32 -56.11
CA ILE A 860 -18.89 -1.20 -55.10
C ILE A 860 -20.40 -1.04 -54.95
N THR A 861 -21.01 -0.06 -55.63
CA THR A 861 -22.46 0.18 -55.60
C THR A 861 -23.31 -0.99 -56.08
N ASN A 862 -22.71 -1.93 -56.84
CA ASN A 862 -23.38 -3.12 -57.36
C ASN A 862 -23.22 -4.33 -56.43
N HIS A 863 -22.47 -4.21 -55.33
CA HIS A 863 -22.28 -5.29 -54.37
C HIS A 863 -23.57 -5.51 -53.56
N PRO A 864 -24.05 -6.76 -53.35
CA PRO A 864 -25.29 -7.03 -52.63
C PRO A 864 -25.35 -6.43 -51.22
N SER A 865 -24.19 -6.34 -50.57
CA SER A 865 -24.02 -5.79 -49.22
C SER A 865 -23.69 -4.28 -49.21
N TYR A 866 -23.79 -3.59 -50.34
CA TYR A 866 -23.47 -2.16 -50.42
C TYR A 866 -24.44 -1.33 -49.56
N ASN A 867 -23.87 -0.39 -48.82
CA ASN A 867 -24.60 0.61 -48.05
C ASN A 867 -24.11 2.00 -48.49
N SER A 868 -25.02 2.97 -48.67
CA SER A 868 -24.67 4.31 -49.13
C SER A 868 -23.75 5.11 -48.19
N ILE A 869 -23.52 4.61 -46.97
CA ILE A 869 -22.50 5.15 -46.04
C ILE A 869 -21.06 4.81 -46.47
N LEU A 870 -20.88 3.82 -47.34
CA LEU A 870 -19.59 3.47 -47.94
C LEU A 870 -19.33 4.33 -49.20
N PRO A 871 -18.06 4.56 -49.57
CA PRO A 871 -17.74 5.22 -50.84
C PRO A 871 -18.29 4.42 -52.03
N THR A 872 -18.49 5.06 -53.17
CA THR A 872 -18.97 4.37 -54.39
C THR A 872 -17.87 3.55 -55.06
N MET A 873 -16.60 3.86 -54.77
CA MET A 873 -15.40 3.22 -55.29
C MET A 873 -14.55 2.69 -54.14
N LEU A 874 -14.05 1.46 -54.29
CA LEU A 874 -13.05 0.87 -53.41
C LEU A 874 -11.68 0.94 -54.08
N LYS A 875 -10.71 1.55 -53.41
CA LYS A 875 -9.34 1.67 -53.92
C LYS A 875 -8.46 0.55 -53.39
N TRP A 876 -7.61 0.05 -54.28
CA TRP A 876 -6.61 -0.95 -54.01
C TRP A 876 -5.22 -0.37 -54.23
N CYS A 877 -4.34 -0.77 -53.33
CA CYS A 877 -2.97 -0.33 -53.21
C CYS A 877 -2.02 -1.50 -53.43
N ARG A 878 -0.81 -1.21 -53.87
CA ARG A 878 0.30 -2.17 -53.99
C ARG A 878 1.51 -1.64 -53.25
N CYS A 879 2.06 -2.45 -52.36
CA CYS A 879 3.30 -2.12 -51.67
C CYS A 879 4.51 -2.34 -52.60
N GLY A 880 5.38 -1.34 -52.76
CA GLY A 880 6.60 -1.46 -53.55
C GLY A 880 7.65 -2.36 -52.89
N SER A 881 7.67 -2.47 -51.56
CA SER A 881 8.66 -3.28 -50.84
C SER A 881 8.36 -4.78 -50.83
N CYS A 882 7.09 -5.19 -50.67
CA CYS A 882 6.73 -6.62 -50.58
C CYS A 882 5.75 -7.09 -51.67
N ALA A 883 5.37 -6.22 -52.61
CA ALA A 883 4.39 -6.48 -53.67
C ALA A 883 2.98 -6.90 -53.19
N HIS A 884 2.69 -6.75 -51.88
CA HIS A 884 1.37 -7.01 -51.31
C HIS A 884 0.32 -6.07 -51.91
N VAL A 885 -0.83 -6.63 -52.28
CA VAL A 885 -1.98 -5.89 -52.78
C VAL A 885 -3.08 -5.90 -51.73
N PHE A 886 -3.54 -4.72 -51.34
CA PHE A 886 -4.50 -4.53 -50.26
C PHE A 886 -5.40 -3.33 -50.53
N THR A 887 -6.59 -3.27 -49.92
CA THR A 887 -7.48 -2.10 -50.02
C THR A 887 -6.89 -0.90 -49.27
N GLU A 888 -7.21 0.33 -49.66
CA GLU A 888 -6.72 1.55 -48.97
C GLU A 888 -7.03 1.60 -47.47
N GLY A 889 -8.05 0.85 -47.04
CA GLY A 889 -8.46 0.73 -45.65
C GLY A 889 -9.25 -0.55 -45.40
N TYR A 890 -9.76 -0.74 -44.19
CA TYR A 890 -10.57 -1.87 -43.74
C TYR A 890 -11.85 -1.39 -43.06
N LEU A 891 -12.83 -2.27 -42.82
CA LEU A 891 -14.06 -1.89 -42.10
C LEU A 891 -13.78 -1.72 -40.60
N THR A 892 -14.27 -0.64 -40.01
CA THR A 892 -14.33 -0.47 -38.54
C THR A 892 -15.36 -1.45 -37.95
N PRO A 893 -15.40 -1.68 -36.61
CA PRO A 893 -16.45 -2.51 -36.01
C PRO A 893 -17.87 -2.08 -36.44
N GLU A 894 -18.12 -0.77 -36.48
CA GLU A 894 -19.37 -0.18 -36.99
C GLU A 894 -19.62 -0.55 -38.47
N GLY A 895 -18.59 -0.51 -39.32
CA GLY A 895 -18.69 -0.97 -40.71
C GLY A 895 -18.91 -2.47 -40.85
N GLN A 896 -18.32 -3.28 -39.97
CA GLN A 896 -18.49 -4.73 -39.97
C GLN A 896 -19.93 -5.14 -39.61
N GLU A 897 -20.54 -4.47 -38.63
CA GLU A 897 -21.95 -4.68 -38.25
C GLU A 897 -22.92 -4.31 -39.39
N LEU A 898 -22.56 -3.37 -40.26
CA LEU A 898 -23.39 -3.00 -41.40
C LEU A 898 -23.29 -3.99 -42.56
N ILE A 899 -22.09 -4.50 -42.83
CA ILE A 899 -21.80 -5.26 -44.06
C ILE A 899 -21.95 -6.78 -43.87
N TYR A 900 -21.50 -7.33 -42.73
CA TYR A 900 -21.47 -8.78 -42.55
C TYR A 900 -22.85 -9.45 -42.35
N PRO A 901 -23.89 -8.81 -41.77
CA PRO A 901 -25.22 -9.43 -41.70
C PRO A 901 -25.90 -9.62 -43.06
N ALA A 902 -25.71 -8.70 -44.01
CA ALA A 902 -26.32 -8.75 -45.35
C ALA A 902 -25.64 -9.79 -46.28
N ALA A 903 -24.33 -9.98 -46.12
CA ALA A 903 -23.49 -10.78 -47.01
C ALA A 903 -23.74 -12.31 -46.97
N LYS A 904 -24.36 -12.84 -45.90
CA LYS A 904 -24.11 -14.24 -45.49
C LYS A 904 -25.35 -15.06 -45.12
N ALA A 905 -26.51 -14.78 -45.74
CA ALA A 905 -27.76 -15.54 -45.53
C ALA A 905 -27.64 -17.07 -45.78
N GLU A 906 -26.62 -17.49 -46.54
CA GLU A 906 -26.33 -18.90 -46.88
C GLU A 906 -25.42 -19.63 -45.90
N GLN A 907 -24.69 -18.91 -45.05
CA GLN A 907 -23.74 -19.47 -44.08
C GLN A 907 -24.40 -19.67 -42.71
N LYS A 908 -25.39 -20.56 -42.63
CA LYS A 908 -26.02 -20.98 -41.36
C LYS A 908 -25.43 -22.32 -40.93
N VAL A 909 -25.11 -22.48 -39.64
CA VAL A 909 -24.59 -23.76 -39.11
C VAL A 909 -25.52 -24.92 -39.49
N GLY A 910 -24.97 -25.95 -40.13
CA GLY A 910 -25.70 -27.11 -40.66
C GLY A 910 -26.31 -26.93 -42.05
N LYS A 911 -26.45 -25.69 -42.55
CA LYS A 911 -26.99 -25.43 -43.90
C LYS A 911 -26.02 -25.89 -44.98
N ASP A 912 -26.54 -26.70 -45.91
CA ASP A 912 -25.77 -27.30 -47.01
C ASP A 912 -24.56 -28.14 -46.54
N ALA A 913 -24.53 -28.55 -45.26
CA ALA A 913 -23.39 -29.29 -44.70
C ALA A 913 -23.15 -30.60 -45.46
N GLU A 914 -24.22 -31.31 -45.82
CA GLU A 914 -24.17 -32.54 -46.62
C GLU A 914 -23.70 -32.26 -48.07
N ASN A 915 -24.23 -31.22 -48.72
CA ASN A 915 -23.83 -30.82 -50.07
C ASN A 915 -22.34 -30.44 -50.13
N LYS A 916 -21.84 -29.76 -49.09
CA LYS A 916 -20.44 -29.33 -48.97
C LYS A 916 -19.52 -30.42 -48.42
N ARG A 917 -20.06 -31.52 -47.91
CA ARG A 917 -19.30 -32.63 -47.32
C ARG A 917 -18.32 -33.26 -48.30
N ASN A 918 -18.71 -33.42 -49.57
CA ASN A 918 -17.80 -33.93 -50.61
C ASN A 918 -16.53 -33.06 -50.77
N VAL A 919 -16.65 -31.75 -50.62
CA VAL A 919 -15.52 -30.81 -50.68
C VAL A 919 -14.73 -30.87 -49.37
N SER A 920 -15.42 -30.76 -48.24
CA SER A 920 -14.81 -30.80 -46.90
C SER A 920 -14.06 -32.12 -46.65
N ALA A 921 -14.56 -33.26 -47.12
CA ALA A 921 -13.94 -34.57 -46.94
C ALA A 921 -12.59 -34.69 -47.66
N LYS A 922 -12.46 -34.10 -48.84
CA LYS A 922 -11.17 -34.03 -49.54
C LYS A 922 -10.19 -33.11 -48.81
N THR A 923 -10.67 -31.97 -48.31
CA THR A 923 -9.84 -31.06 -47.50
C THR A 923 -9.34 -31.75 -46.22
N VAL A 924 -10.23 -32.34 -45.43
CA VAL A 924 -9.88 -33.07 -44.21
C VAL A 924 -8.95 -34.23 -44.53
N GLY A 925 -9.22 -35.00 -45.59
CA GLY A 925 -8.37 -36.10 -46.02
C GLY A 925 -6.95 -35.66 -46.43
N ARG A 926 -6.77 -34.46 -46.98
CA ARG A 926 -5.45 -33.89 -47.27
C ARG A 926 -4.73 -33.48 -45.99
N VAL A 927 -5.41 -32.77 -45.08
CA VAL A 927 -4.83 -32.38 -43.78
C VAL A 927 -4.47 -33.62 -42.94
N ALA A 928 -5.29 -34.67 -42.98
CA ALA A 928 -5.09 -35.92 -42.27
C ALA A 928 -3.81 -36.67 -42.68
N ARG A 929 -3.25 -36.43 -43.87
CA ARG A 929 -1.94 -36.98 -44.29
C ARG A 929 -0.79 -36.40 -43.48
N HIS A 930 -0.94 -35.16 -43.01
CA HIS A 930 0.05 -34.47 -42.19
C HIS A 930 -0.25 -34.61 -40.71
N MET A 931 -1.52 -34.55 -40.32
CA MET A 931 -1.98 -34.67 -38.93
C MET A 931 -3.19 -35.62 -38.88
N PRO A 932 -3.03 -36.92 -38.55
CA PRO A 932 -4.13 -37.89 -38.68
C PRO A 932 -5.21 -37.79 -37.60
N GLN A 933 -4.91 -37.16 -36.45
CA GLN A 933 -5.83 -37.01 -35.32
C GLN A 933 -5.41 -35.82 -34.45
N GLY A 934 -6.29 -35.40 -33.54
CA GLY A 934 -6.02 -34.35 -32.54
C GLY A 934 -7.12 -33.29 -32.49
N ASP A 935 -6.81 -32.16 -31.85
CA ASP A 935 -7.73 -31.02 -31.75
C ASP A 935 -7.72 -30.21 -33.05
N TRP A 936 -8.89 -29.97 -33.64
CA TRP A 936 -9.11 -29.18 -34.85
C TRP A 936 -9.83 -27.88 -34.52
N LEU A 937 -9.15 -26.76 -34.69
CA LEU A 937 -9.76 -25.43 -34.56
C LEU A 937 -10.15 -24.88 -35.93
N ASP A 938 -11.44 -24.59 -36.15
CA ASP A 938 -11.93 -23.94 -37.36
C ASP A 938 -12.33 -22.49 -37.07
N ILE A 939 -11.56 -21.53 -37.60
CA ILE A 939 -11.83 -20.10 -37.43
C ILE A 939 -12.59 -19.61 -38.66
N GLY A 940 -13.70 -18.90 -38.43
CA GLY A 940 -14.65 -18.54 -39.48
C GLY A 940 -15.48 -19.73 -39.97
N PHE A 941 -15.83 -20.68 -39.08
CA PHE A 941 -16.43 -21.97 -39.46
C PHE A 941 -17.72 -21.89 -40.28
N GLY A 942 -18.43 -20.75 -40.28
CA GLY A 942 -19.55 -20.51 -41.20
C GLY A 942 -20.69 -21.52 -41.03
N ASN A 943 -20.91 -22.36 -42.04
CA ASN A 943 -21.93 -23.42 -41.97
C ASN A 943 -21.48 -24.69 -41.20
N ALA A 944 -20.26 -24.70 -40.67
CA ALA A 944 -19.62 -25.79 -39.94
C ALA A 944 -19.40 -27.10 -40.73
N SER A 945 -19.55 -27.11 -42.06
CA SER A 945 -19.35 -28.33 -42.86
C SER A 945 -17.94 -28.92 -42.72
N LEU A 946 -16.90 -28.07 -42.69
CA LEU A 946 -15.52 -28.51 -42.52
C LEU A 946 -15.31 -29.15 -41.15
N LEU A 947 -15.72 -28.42 -40.11
CA LEU A 947 -15.66 -28.84 -38.72
C LEU A 947 -16.41 -30.16 -38.45
N PHE A 948 -17.63 -30.32 -38.99
CA PHE A 948 -18.38 -31.58 -38.88
C PHE A 948 -17.69 -32.73 -39.59
N THR A 949 -17.13 -32.48 -40.77
CA THR A 949 -16.39 -33.52 -41.51
C THR A 949 -15.11 -33.91 -40.77
N ALA A 950 -14.41 -32.96 -40.13
CA ALA A 950 -13.25 -33.25 -39.29
C ALA A 950 -13.63 -34.12 -38.07
N ALA A 951 -14.77 -33.84 -37.45
CA ALA A 951 -15.29 -34.66 -36.34
C ALA A 951 -15.52 -36.12 -36.76
N GLU A 952 -16.09 -36.36 -37.95
CA GLU A 952 -16.31 -37.71 -38.49
C GLU A 952 -15.01 -38.46 -38.82
N TRP A 953 -13.94 -37.72 -39.11
CA TRP A 953 -12.59 -38.27 -39.31
C TRP A 953 -11.84 -38.53 -38.01
N GLY A 954 -12.44 -38.26 -36.85
CA GLY A 954 -11.87 -38.55 -35.53
C GLY A 954 -11.10 -37.39 -34.88
N PHE A 955 -11.19 -36.16 -35.42
CA PHE A 955 -10.67 -34.98 -34.74
C PHE A 955 -11.61 -34.50 -33.64
N SER A 956 -11.07 -33.76 -32.67
CA SER A 956 -11.85 -33.03 -31.66
C SER A 956 -12.08 -31.59 -32.12
N PRO A 957 -13.28 -31.25 -32.61
CA PRO A 957 -13.52 -29.95 -33.22
C PRO A 957 -13.78 -28.83 -32.21
N VAL A 958 -13.22 -27.65 -32.51
CA VAL A 958 -13.46 -26.38 -31.81
C VAL A 958 -13.73 -25.30 -32.86
N GLY A 959 -14.77 -24.49 -32.67
CA GLY A 959 -15.14 -23.42 -33.61
C GLY A 959 -14.88 -22.02 -33.07
N VAL A 960 -14.40 -21.11 -33.92
CA VAL A 960 -14.42 -19.66 -33.66
C VAL A 960 -15.15 -18.96 -34.81
N ASP A 961 -16.14 -18.11 -34.53
CA ASP A 961 -16.80 -17.31 -35.57
C ASP A 961 -17.28 -15.98 -34.98
N ALA A 962 -17.07 -14.89 -35.72
CA ALA A 962 -17.48 -13.54 -35.32
C ALA A 962 -19.02 -13.37 -35.29
N ASN A 963 -19.79 -14.33 -35.80
CA ASN A 963 -21.24 -14.31 -35.71
C ASN A 963 -21.71 -15.13 -34.48
N MET A 964 -22.18 -14.43 -33.45
CA MET A 964 -22.66 -15.03 -32.20
C MET A 964 -23.83 -16.02 -32.40
N GLU A 965 -24.68 -15.83 -33.40
CA GLU A 965 -25.78 -16.77 -33.70
C GLU A 965 -25.21 -18.13 -34.16
N ARG A 966 -24.12 -18.12 -34.94
CA ARG A 966 -23.44 -19.34 -35.37
C ARG A 966 -22.74 -20.03 -34.21
N VAL A 967 -22.04 -19.28 -33.36
CA VAL A 967 -21.40 -19.81 -32.14
C VAL A 967 -22.44 -20.50 -31.26
N THR A 968 -23.59 -19.84 -31.04
CA THR A 968 -24.70 -20.38 -30.26
C THR A 968 -25.26 -21.65 -30.88
N LYS A 969 -25.44 -21.69 -32.21
CA LYS A 969 -25.92 -22.89 -32.91
C LYS A 969 -24.91 -24.04 -32.84
N LEU A 970 -23.62 -23.77 -33.03
CA LEU A 970 -22.58 -24.80 -32.96
C LEU A 970 -22.50 -25.43 -31.55
N LYS A 971 -22.63 -24.62 -30.49
CA LYS A 971 -22.77 -25.10 -29.10
C LYS A 971 -23.99 -26.01 -28.90
N LYS A 972 -25.13 -25.68 -29.53
CA LYS A 972 -26.33 -26.54 -29.48
C LYS A 972 -26.13 -27.91 -30.11
N PHE A 973 -25.21 -28.04 -31.07
CA PHE A 973 -24.80 -29.33 -31.63
C PHE A 973 -23.79 -30.09 -30.74
N GLY A 974 -23.44 -29.56 -29.57
CA GLY A 974 -22.55 -30.22 -28.60
C GLY A 974 -21.07 -29.93 -28.78
N TYR A 975 -20.70 -28.98 -29.66
CA TYR A 975 -19.30 -28.64 -29.94
C TYR A 975 -18.82 -27.42 -29.15
N GLU A 976 -17.53 -27.38 -28.83
CA GLU A 976 -16.89 -26.20 -28.24
C GLU A 976 -16.85 -25.07 -29.29
N ALA A 977 -17.30 -23.87 -28.92
CA ALA A 977 -17.28 -22.73 -29.82
C ALA A 977 -17.11 -21.39 -29.10
N HIS A 978 -16.45 -20.43 -29.76
CA HIS A 978 -16.12 -19.13 -29.19
C HIS A 978 -16.37 -17.99 -30.19
N HIS A 979 -16.67 -16.79 -29.67
CA HIS A 979 -16.94 -15.61 -30.51
C HIS A 979 -15.66 -14.95 -31.03
N HIS A 980 -14.57 -15.07 -30.26
CA HIS A 980 -13.28 -14.46 -30.54
C HIS A 980 -12.17 -15.47 -30.28
N ILE A 981 -11.10 -15.45 -31.07
CA ILE A 981 -9.96 -16.37 -30.91
C ILE A 981 -9.22 -16.11 -29.58
N GLU A 982 -9.29 -14.88 -29.07
CA GLU A 982 -8.70 -14.44 -27.81
C GLU A 982 -9.33 -15.12 -26.58
N ALA A 983 -10.56 -15.64 -26.71
CA ALA A 983 -11.21 -16.41 -25.65
C ALA A 983 -10.57 -17.80 -25.46
N LEU A 984 -9.77 -18.25 -26.43
CA LEU A 984 -8.98 -19.48 -26.32
C LEU A 984 -7.65 -19.17 -25.62
N ALA A 985 -7.31 -20.00 -24.63
CA ALA A 985 -6.02 -19.98 -23.95
C ALA A 985 -4.86 -20.03 -24.95
N THR A 986 -3.75 -19.37 -24.62
CA THR A 986 -2.53 -19.32 -25.45
C THR A 986 -1.65 -20.55 -25.30
N GLU A 987 -2.19 -21.65 -24.78
CA GLU A 987 -1.49 -22.93 -24.67
C GLU A 987 -1.46 -23.63 -26.04
N GLU A 988 -0.39 -24.40 -26.32
CA GLU A 988 -0.22 -25.17 -27.55
C GLU A 988 -1.19 -26.36 -27.63
N ARG A 989 -2.48 -26.07 -27.83
CA ARG A 989 -3.56 -27.06 -27.80
C ARG A 989 -3.79 -27.72 -29.15
N PHE A 990 -3.86 -26.93 -30.23
CA PHE A 990 -4.46 -27.38 -31.48
C PHE A 990 -3.47 -28.12 -32.37
N SER A 991 -3.87 -29.31 -32.84
CA SER A 991 -3.06 -30.11 -33.79
C SER A 991 -3.31 -29.64 -35.22
N VAL A 992 -4.54 -29.17 -35.49
CA VAL A 992 -4.92 -28.55 -36.74
C VAL A 992 -5.60 -27.22 -36.47
N VAL A 993 -5.27 -26.19 -37.27
CA VAL A 993 -6.05 -24.95 -37.36
C VAL A 993 -6.44 -24.71 -38.81
N SER A 994 -7.71 -24.43 -39.09
CA SER A 994 -8.20 -24.02 -40.41
C SER A 994 -8.64 -22.56 -40.43
N LEU A 995 -8.16 -21.82 -41.44
CA LEU A 995 -8.55 -20.46 -41.77
C LEU A 995 -9.09 -20.43 -43.22
N VAL A 996 -10.39 -20.68 -43.38
CA VAL A 996 -11.03 -20.65 -44.70
C VAL A 996 -11.68 -19.29 -44.93
N ASP A 997 -11.19 -18.53 -45.91
CA ASP A 997 -11.66 -17.17 -46.24
C ASP A 997 -11.58 -16.19 -45.06
N VAL A 998 -10.61 -16.40 -44.16
CA VAL A 998 -10.37 -15.56 -42.98
C VAL A 998 -9.21 -14.60 -43.19
N LEU A 999 -8.11 -15.09 -43.76
CA LEU A 999 -6.84 -14.37 -43.78
C LEU A 999 -6.89 -13.11 -44.66
N ASP A 1000 -7.60 -13.18 -45.79
CA ASP A 1000 -7.83 -12.07 -46.72
C ASP A 1000 -8.89 -11.06 -46.24
N ARG A 1001 -9.67 -11.43 -45.22
CA ARG A 1001 -10.72 -10.59 -44.60
C ARG A 1001 -10.31 -10.03 -43.24
N THR A 1002 -9.13 -10.38 -42.75
CA THR A 1002 -8.62 -9.89 -41.47
C THR A 1002 -7.74 -8.68 -41.71
N PRO A 1003 -7.95 -7.53 -41.06
CA PRO A 1003 -7.18 -6.30 -41.33
C PRO A 1003 -5.65 -6.46 -41.23
N PHE A 1004 -5.19 -7.37 -40.36
CA PHE A 1004 -3.78 -7.61 -40.11
C PHE A 1004 -3.45 -9.12 -40.20
N PRO A 1005 -3.19 -9.65 -41.41
CA PRO A 1005 -2.98 -11.08 -41.64
C PRO A 1005 -1.82 -11.68 -40.83
N ALA A 1006 -0.71 -10.95 -40.69
CA ALA A 1006 0.44 -11.38 -39.88
C ALA A 1006 0.08 -11.54 -38.41
N ALA A 1007 -0.75 -10.65 -37.85
CA ALA A 1007 -1.21 -10.74 -36.48
C ALA A 1007 -2.10 -11.97 -36.25
N MET A 1008 -3.00 -12.28 -37.19
CA MET A 1008 -3.82 -13.49 -37.14
C MET A 1008 -2.97 -14.75 -37.15
N LEU A 1009 -1.98 -14.84 -38.04
CA LEU A 1009 -1.09 -15.99 -38.12
C LEU A 1009 -0.25 -16.18 -36.86
N ARG A 1010 0.24 -15.11 -36.22
CA ARG A 1010 0.91 -15.19 -34.90
C ARG A 1010 -0.02 -15.73 -33.81
N SER A 1011 -1.25 -15.21 -33.76
CA SER A 1011 -2.26 -15.66 -32.79
C SER A 1011 -2.60 -17.14 -32.95
N VAL A 1012 -2.64 -17.61 -34.20
CA VAL A 1012 -2.80 -19.03 -34.55
C VAL A 1012 -1.56 -19.85 -34.17
N ASN A 1013 -0.36 -19.38 -34.49
CA ASN A 1013 0.89 -20.08 -34.18
C ASN A 1013 1.02 -20.36 -32.67
N GLN A 1014 0.72 -19.37 -31.83
CA GLN A 1014 0.76 -19.51 -30.36
C GLN A 1014 -0.15 -20.62 -29.82
N ARG A 1015 -1.26 -20.92 -30.49
CA ARG A 1015 -2.26 -21.90 -30.05
C ARG A 1015 -2.08 -23.28 -30.67
N MET A 1016 -1.19 -23.40 -31.65
CA MET A 1016 -0.90 -24.65 -32.33
C MET A 1016 0.20 -25.43 -31.62
N LYS A 1017 0.09 -26.76 -31.61
CA LYS A 1017 1.19 -27.66 -31.24
C LYS A 1017 2.33 -27.53 -32.22
N ARG A 1018 3.57 -27.60 -31.74
CA ARG A 1018 4.74 -27.73 -32.61
C ARG A 1018 4.56 -28.91 -33.58
N GLY A 1019 4.83 -28.68 -34.86
CA GLY A 1019 4.58 -29.64 -35.93
C GLY A 1019 3.14 -29.67 -36.45
N GLY A 1020 2.16 -29.05 -35.76
CA GLY A 1020 0.75 -29.04 -36.15
C GLY A 1020 0.49 -28.41 -37.53
N ALA A 1021 -0.64 -28.77 -38.14
CA ALA A 1021 -1.00 -28.38 -39.50
C ALA A 1021 -1.94 -27.17 -39.55
N LEU A 1022 -1.55 -26.15 -40.29
CA LEU A 1022 -2.35 -24.99 -40.62
C LEU A 1022 -2.92 -25.18 -42.02
N PHE A 1023 -4.24 -25.22 -42.15
CA PHE A 1023 -4.95 -25.23 -43.43
C PHE A 1023 -5.49 -23.83 -43.74
N LEU A 1024 -5.20 -23.31 -44.94
CA LEU A 1024 -5.59 -21.99 -45.40
C LEU A 1024 -6.29 -22.11 -46.75
N SER A 1025 -7.39 -21.41 -46.92
CA SER A 1025 -8.03 -21.19 -48.22
C SER A 1025 -8.25 -19.69 -48.41
N THR A 1026 -7.71 -19.14 -49.50
CA THR A 1026 -7.82 -17.71 -49.84
C THR A 1026 -7.66 -17.50 -51.35
N LEU A 1027 -8.05 -16.33 -51.87
CA LEU A 1027 -7.90 -15.98 -53.28
C LEU A 1027 -6.43 -16.00 -53.74
N ASN A 1028 -6.21 -16.48 -54.96
CA ASN A 1028 -4.90 -16.52 -55.60
C ASN A 1028 -4.87 -15.69 -56.88
N ARG A 1029 -4.11 -14.59 -56.83
CA ARG A 1029 -3.94 -13.64 -57.95
C ARG A 1029 -3.17 -14.22 -59.14
N ASP A 1030 -2.42 -15.31 -58.95
CA ASP A 1030 -1.58 -15.88 -60.01
C ASP A 1030 -2.35 -16.85 -60.94
N THR A 1031 -3.60 -17.16 -60.62
CA THR A 1031 -4.39 -18.13 -61.40
C THR A 1031 -4.67 -17.63 -62.82
N ILE A 1032 -4.77 -18.57 -63.77
CA ILE A 1032 -5.16 -18.23 -65.14
C ILE A 1032 -6.57 -17.64 -65.20
N VAL A 1033 -7.46 -18.07 -64.30
CA VAL A 1033 -8.81 -17.54 -64.15
C VAL A 1033 -8.77 -16.07 -63.72
N TRP A 1034 -7.94 -15.72 -62.73
CA TRP A 1034 -7.76 -14.33 -62.30
C TRP A 1034 -7.27 -13.45 -63.45
N ARG A 1035 -6.23 -13.90 -64.17
CA ARG A 1035 -5.68 -13.17 -65.33
C ARG A 1035 -6.70 -13.02 -66.46
N ALA A 1036 -7.51 -14.03 -66.73
CA ALA A 1036 -8.57 -13.96 -67.72
C ALA A 1036 -9.65 -12.94 -67.33
N LEU A 1037 -10.07 -12.95 -66.06
CA LEU A 1037 -11.04 -11.99 -65.52
C LEU A 1037 -10.49 -10.55 -65.51
N GLU A 1038 -9.20 -10.36 -65.24
CA GLU A 1038 -8.53 -9.06 -65.35
C GLU A 1038 -8.45 -8.58 -66.80
N ALA A 1039 -8.10 -9.45 -67.74
CA ALA A 1039 -8.00 -9.12 -69.16
C ALA A 1039 -9.34 -8.67 -69.77
N THR A 1040 -10.46 -9.15 -69.23
CA THR A 1040 -11.80 -8.74 -69.63
C THR A 1040 -12.38 -7.61 -68.77
N ALA A 1041 -11.63 -7.10 -67.78
CA ALA A 1041 -12.09 -6.11 -66.80
C ALA A 1041 -13.39 -6.51 -66.06
N THR A 1042 -13.63 -7.82 -65.91
CA THR A 1042 -14.82 -8.39 -65.25
C THR A 1042 -14.49 -9.09 -63.94
N ASN A 1043 -13.30 -8.87 -63.39
CA ASN A 1043 -12.89 -9.48 -62.13
C ASN A 1043 -13.73 -8.97 -60.95
N PRO A 1044 -14.62 -9.81 -60.37
CA PRO A 1044 -15.55 -9.37 -59.34
C PRO A 1044 -14.85 -9.16 -57.98
N TYR A 1045 -13.68 -9.75 -57.77
CA TYR A 1045 -12.98 -9.73 -56.49
C TYR A 1045 -12.39 -8.36 -56.14
N TRP A 1046 -12.28 -7.45 -57.11
CA TRP A 1046 -11.89 -6.06 -56.83
C TRP A 1046 -13.00 -5.26 -56.15
N ALA A 1047 -14.27 -5.63 -56.37
CA ALA A 1047 -15.44 -4.95 -55.80
C ALA A 1047 -15.99 -5.63 -54.54
N ASP A 1048 -15.31 -6.66 -54.03
CA ASP A 1048 -15.74 -7.41 -52.85
C ASP A 1048 -15.41 -6.62 -51.57
N LEU A 1049 -16.45 -6.24 -50.83
CA LEU A 1049 -16.34 -5.35 -49.67
C LEU A 1049 -15.65 -5.98 -48.46
N GLU A 1050 -15.62 -7.30 -48.43
CA GLU A 1050 -15.24 -8.10 -47.27
C GLU A 1050 -13.77 -8.48 -47.30
N HIS A 1051 -13.11 -8.32 -48.45
CA HIS A 1051 -11.70 -8.65 -48.66
C HIS A 1051 -10.84 -7.39 -48.57
N TYR A 1052 -9.77 -7.48 -47.81
CA TYR A 1052 -8.79 -6.42 -47.63
C TYR A 1052 -7.46 -6.74 -48.31
N HIS A 1053 -7.22 -8.00 -48.65
CA HIS A 1053 -5.92 -8.48 -49.15
C HIS A 1053 -6.11 -9.44 -50.33
N HIS A 1054 -5.26 -9.29 -51.35
CA HIS A 1054 -5.15 -10.25 -52.46
C HIS A 1054 -3.73 -10.80 -52.52
N PHE A 1055 -3.59 -12.10 -52.29
CA PHE A 1055 -2.29 -12.77 -52.24
C PHE A 1055 -1.92 -13.42 -53.58
N THR A 1056 -0.63 -13.35 -53.89
CA THR A 1056 0.01 -14.31 -54.81
C THR A 1056 0.45 -15.53 -54.01
N ARG A 1057 0.66 -16.68 -54.65
CA ARG A 1057 1.12 -17.88 -53.93
C ARG A 1057 2.46 -17.60 -53.23
N ALA A 1058 3.39 -16.97 -53.94
CA ALA A 1058 4.71 -16.66 -53.41
C ALA A 1058 4.64 -15.74 -52.18
N ARG A 1059 3.77 -14.72 -52.19
CA ARG A 1059 3.65 -13.78 -51.07
C ARG A 1059 2.98 -14.42 -49.84
N LEU A 1060 2.01 -15.31 -50.05
CA LEU A 1060 1.40 -16.06 -48.95
C LEU A 1060 2.44 -17.00 -48.31
N VAL A 1061 3.22 -17.74 -49.09
CA VAL A 1061 4.29 -18.60 -48.56
C VAL A 1061 5.32 -17.80 -47.75
N GLN A 1062 5.77 -16.65 -48.28
CA GLN A 1062 6.70 -15.78 -47.54
C GLN A 1062 6.11 -15.24 -46.24
N LEU A 1063 4.80 -14.94 -46.21
CA LEU A 1063 4.11 -14.55 -44.99
C LEU A 1063 4.09 -15.71 -43.99
N LEU A 1064 3.75 -16.93 -44.44
CA LEU A 1064 3.72 -18.11 -43.58
C LEU A 1064 5.09 -18.42 -42.96
N GLU A 1065 6.14 -18.38 -43.77
CA GLU A 1065 7.53 -18.59 -43.31
C GLU A 1065 7.96 -17.52 -42.30
N ALA A 1066 7.59 -16.26 -42.52
CA ALA A 1066 7.87 -15.17 -41.58
C ALA A 1066 7.16 -15.37 -40.23
N GLU A 1067 5.96 -15.96 -40.24
CA GLU A 1067 5.16 -16.22 -39.03
C GLU A 1067 5.37 -17.63 -38.43
N GLY A 1068 6.49 -18.27 -38.76
CA GLY A 1068 6.91 -19.53 -38.12
C GLY A 1068 6.24 -20.80 -38.65
N PHE A 1069 5.76 -20.78 -39.89
CA PHE A 1069 5.19 -21.95 -40.58
C PHE A 1069 6.05 -22.37 -41.77
N ARG A 1070 6.24 -23.67 -41.93
CA ARG A 1070 6.87 -24.25 -43.11
C ARG A 1070 5.79 -24.66 -44.11
N PHE A 1071 5.85 -24.11 -45.31
CA PHE A 1071 4.98 -24.54 -46.41
C PHE A 1071 5.12 -26.05 -46.68
N ALA A 1072 3.99 -26.76 -46.79
CA ALA A 1072 3.97 -28.21 -46.98
C ALA A 1072 3.26 -28.63 -48.27
N GLU A 1073 2.08 -28.07 -48.55
CA GLU A 1073 1.27 -28.48 -49.69
C GLU A 1073 0.48 -27.31 -50.29
N TYR A 1074 0.25 -27.35 -51.60
CA TYR A 1074 -0.60 -26.41 -52.34
C TYR A 1074 -1.56 -27.17 -53.25
N ASP A 1075 -2.78 -26.65 -53.39
CA ASP A 1075 -3.76 -27.12 -54.36
C ASP A 1075 -4.65 -25.96 -54.86
N ILE A 1076 -5.42 -26.21 -55.90
CA ILE A 1076 -6.45 -25.29 -56.40
C ILE A 1076 -7.67 -25.44 -55.49
N GLY A 1077 -8.15 -24.33 -54.92
CA GLY A 1077 -9.24 -24.37 -53.95
C GLY A 1077 -10.54 -24.88 -54.57
N GLU A 1078 -11.14 -25.90 -53.95
CA GLU A 1078 -12.35 -26.53 -54.46
C GLU A 1078 -13.63 -25.72 -54.18
N ARG A 1079 -13.55 -24.72 -53.29
CA ARG A 1079 -14.70 -23.89 -52.88
C ARG A 1079 -14.95 -22.72 -53.84
N HIS A 1080 -13.89 -22.11 -54.37
CA HIS A 1080 -13.96 -20.98 -55.29
C HIS A 1080 -12.96 -21.15 -56.44
N ARG A 1081 -13.39 -20.95 -57.69
CA ARG A 1081 -12.60 -21.20 -58.91
C ARG A 1081 -11.31 -20.36 -59.03
N SER A 1082 -11.08 -19.41 -58.13
CA SER A 1082 -9.90 -18.53 -58.09
C SER A 1082 -9.13 -18.61 -56.75
N SER A 1083 -9.49 -19.55 -55.87
CA SER A 1083 -8.83 -19.74 -54.57
C SER A 1083 -7.65 -20.73 -54.65
N MET A 1084 -6.75 -20.64 -53.69
CA MET A 1084 -5.72 -21.63 -53.41
C MET A 1084 -5.90 -22.21 -52.02
N ASP A 1085 -5.63 -23.50 -51.92
CA ASP A 1085 -5.60 -24.24 -50.66
C ASP A 1085 -4.15 -24.51 -50.29
N VAL A 1086 -3.73 -24.06 -49.11
CA VAL A 1086 -2.36 -24.21 -48.61
C VAL A 1086 -2.37 -24.96 -47.28
N ILE A 1087 -1.48 -25.95 -47.15
CA ILE A 1087 -1.15 -26.57 -45.87
C ILE A 1087 0.27 -26.14 -45.49
N ALA A 1088 0.43 -25.65 -44.27
CA ALA A 1088 1.72 -25.33 -43.68
C ALA A 1088 1.85 -25.98 -42.30
N LEU A 1089 3.07 -26.25 -41.85
CA LEU A 1089 3.35 -26.90 -40.58
C LEU A 1089 4.04 -25.94 -39.63
N LYS A 1090 3.61 -25.86 -38.36
CA LYS A 1090 4.29 -25.06 -37.34
C LYS A 1090 5.70 -25.60 -37.08
N ILE A 1091 6.72 -24.72 -37.08
CA ILE A 1091 8.15 -25.06 -36.92
C ILE A 1091 8.55 -25.23 -35.44
#